data_AF-A0A397GKD5-F1
#
_entry.id   AF-A0A397GKD5-F1
#
_cell.length_a   1.000
_cell.length_b   1.000
_cell.length_c   1.000
_cell.angle_alpha   90.00
_cell.angle_beta   90.00
_cell.angle_gamma   90.00
#
_symmetry.space_group_name_H-M   'P 1'
#
loop_
_entity.id
_entity.type
_entity.pdbx_description
1 polymer ?
#
loop_
_entity_poly.entity_id
_entity_poly.type
_entity_poly.pdbx_seq_one_letter_code
_entity_poly.pdbx_strand_id
1 'polypeptide(L)'
;MYYSSSMFREAGFDTRMALVTSLGCGITNWIFALPAVYTIDTFGRRNLLLTTFPLMCLFLLFTGFSFYIPDQTPRTACVATGIYLFMIVYSPGEGPVPFTYSAEAFPLYIRDIGMSFATATTWGFNFIVSLTWPSLNKSFTPTGAFGWYAAWNFFGWIFCYFCLPETKALSLEELDQVFSVPTTKHINHYCAMLPCSTRPGAARPGPSTDMDTDRVHAEPASDGERDYEKQDSKPEYQDAFGDEEYAEVKYKTLSWWQCGFLMVAETVSLGILSLPAVVAALGLVPAVILLVALGLMSTYTGYTIGQFKWRYPHVHSSADAGEVILGSFGRELFGTGQLLLVVFIMASHILTFTVAMNSITDHGTCSIVFGVVALVISFVLCLPRTLAKVSFLSVASFISVFSAVLIVMIAVGIQRPWHGGVNATVDTSLYEAFLAVCNIVFSFSGHVAFFGFMAELKNPRDYPKSLFLLQGIDTCLYIVASVVIYCYAGDDVTSPALGSASPIVKKVAYGIALPTIIIGGVVNGHVACKYIYVRMWRHSDRMHKRDLVATGSWVLIGLATWIVAWIIAEAIPVFNNLLSLVVGVLAGSFGVKLMMMMQASLFASWFTYGFSALFWLYLNKGRFFSTPMKTALTILNVFIMGIACCICGLGLYVSGKALHDDPSSASFSCANNA
;
A
#
# COMPACT_ATOMS: atom_id res chain seq x y z
N MET A 1 -9.99 -23.69 -5.16
CA MET A 1 -11.00 -22.60 -4.98
C MET A 1 -11.33 -21.88 -6.30
N TYR A 2 -10.34 -21.51 -7.13
CA TYR A 2 -10.52 -20.68 -8.34
C TYR A 2 -11.65 -21.11 -9.30
N TYR A 3 -11.80 -22.42 -9.54
CA TYR A 3 -12.81 -22.97 -10.45
C TYR A 3 -13.97 -23.67 -9.73
N SER A 4 -14.15 -23.44 -8.42
CA SER A 4 -15.15 -24.18 -7.62
C SER A 4 -16.58 -24.03 -8.16
N SER A 5 -16.99 -22.81 -8.56
CA SER A 5 -18.30 -22.56 -9.16
C SER A 5 -18.48 -23.25 -10.52
N SER A 6 -17.46 -23.24 -11.37
CA SER A 6 -17.50 -23.96 -12.66
C SER A 6 -17.52 -25.48 -12.47
N MET A 7 -16.79 -26.00 -11.48
CA MET A 7 -16.76 -27.44 -11.16
C MET A 7 -18.12 -27.92 -10.65
N PHE A 8 -18.80 -27.15 -9.80
CA PHE A 8 -20.17 -27.47 -9.37
C PHE A 8 -21.16 -27.40 -10.53
N ARG A 9 -20.99 -26.45 -11.46
CA ARG A 9 -21.81 -26.39 -12.67
C ARG A 9 -21.63 -27.62 -13.55
N GLU A 10 -20.38 -28.07 -13.73
CA GLU A 10 -20.06 -29.31 -14.47
C GLU A 10 -20.60 -30.58 -13.78
N ALA A 11 -20.65 -30.59 -12.44
CA ALA A 11 -21.24 -31.70 -11.69
C ALA A 11 -22.77 -31.81 -11.87
N GLY A 12 -23.44 -30.72 -12.28
CA GLY A 12 -24.88 -30.65 -12.55
C GLY A 12 -25.65 -29.65 -11.68
N PHE A 13 -24.99 -28.76 -10.93
CA PHE A 13 -25.67 -27.70 -10.20
C PHE A 13 -26.11 -26.56 -11.13
N ASP A 14 -27.29 -26.00 -10.86
CA ASP A 14 -27.69 -24.72 -11.44
C ASP A 14 -26.72 -23.60 -11.02
N THR A 15 -26.60 -22.56 -11.85
CA THR A 15 -25.63 -21.47 -11.66
C THR A 15 -25.78 -20.80 -10.29
N ARG A 16 -27.02 -20.60 -9.82
CA ARG A 16 -27.26 -20.00 -8.49
C ARG A 16 -26.81 -20.93 -7.36
N MET A 17 -27.10 -22.22 -7.47
CA MET A 17 -26.71 -23.21 -6.46
C MET A 17 -25.21 -23.46 -6.46
N ALA A 18 -24.55 -23.45 -7.62
CA ALA A 18 -23.10 -23.58 -7.74
C ALA A 18 -22.35 -22.43 -7.02
N LEU A 19 -22.87 -21.20 -7.11
CA LEU A 19 -22.33 -20.05 -6.39
C LEU A 19 -22.53 -20.18 -4.86
N VAL A 20 -23.72 -20.63 -4.42
CA VAL A 20 -24.00 -20.85 -2.99
C VAL A 20 -23.13 -21.97 -2.41
N THR A 21 -22.96 -23.07 -3.12
CA THR A 21 -22.09 -24.18 -2.70
C THR A 21 -20.62 -23.75 -2.68
N SER A 22 -20.18 -22.94 -3.65
CA SER A 22 -18.83 -22.35 -3.66
C SER A 22 -18.60 -21.41 -2.47
N LEU A 23 -19.59 -20.58 -2.11
CA LEU A 23 -19.56 -19.77 -0.90
C LEU A 23 -19.44 -20.65 0.36
N GLY A 24 -20.19 -21.77 0.41
CA GLY A 24 -20.08 -22.78 1.46
C GLY A 24 -18.69 -23.39 1.57
N CYS A 25 -17.98 -23.62 0.46
CA CYS A 25 -16.58 -24.05 0.48
C CYS A 25 -15.71 -23.00 1.19
N GLY A 26 -15.88 -21.72 0.85
CA GLY A 26 -15.13 -20.60 1.45
C GLY A 26 -15.35 -20.49 2.96
N ILE A 27 -16.61 -20.55 3.40
CA ILE A 27 -16.99 -20.52 4.82
C ILE A 27 -16.39 -21.73 5.56
N THR A 28 -16.49 -22.93 5.00
CA THR A 28 -15.93 -24.15 5.60
C THR A 28 -14.42 -24.02 5.75
N ASN A 29 -13.72 -23.55 4.73
CA ASN A 29 -12.28 -23.34 4.78
C ASN A 29 -11.88 -22.33 5.87
N TRP A 30 -12.65 -21.24 6.05
CA TRP A 30 -12.40 -20.25 7.08
C TRP A 30 -12.66 -20.78 8.50
N ILE A 31 -13.78 -21.47 8.74
CA ILE A 31 -14.13 -22.02 10.06
C ILE A 31 -13.08 -23.05 10.50
N PHE A 32 -12.68 -23.95 9.60
CA PHE A 32 -11.72 -25.01 9.91
C PHE A 32 -10.26 -24.54 9.92
N ALA A 33 -10.01 -23.24 9.70
CA ALA A 33 -8.70 -22.64 9.96
C ALA A 33 -8.49 -22.35 11.46
N LEU A 34 -9.57 -22.17 12.23
CA LEU A 34 -9.48 -21.87 13.67
C LEU A 34 -8.80 -22.98 14.48
N PRO A 35 -9.10 -24.28 14.27
CA PRO A 35 -8.39 -25.37 14.94
C PRO A 35 -6.87 -25.34 14.71
N ALA A 36 -6.40 -24.82 13.57
CA ALA A 36 -4.99 -24.77 13.23
C ALA A 36 -4.14 -24.05 14.28
N VAL A 37 -4.69 -22.98 14.87
CA VAL A 37 -4.00 -22.17 15.90
C VAL A 37 -3.61 -23.03 17.10
N TYR A 38 -4.41 -24.03 17.46
CA TYR A 38 -4.13 -24.93 18.57
C TYR A 38 -3.38 -26.19 18.13
N THR A 39 -3.74 -26.75 16.97
CA THR A 39 -3.17 -28.04 16.53
C THR A 39 -1.72 -27.92 16.09
N ILE A 40 -1.29 -26.78 15.54
CA ILE A 40 0.09 -26.59 15.05
C ILE A 40 1.12 -26.75 16.19
N ASP A 41 0.84 -26.16 17.35
CA ASP A 41 1.75 -26.20 18.49
C ASP A 41 1.63 -27.48 19.33
N THR A 42 0.46 -28.13 19.33
CA THR A 42 0.23 -29.35 20.11
C THR A 42 0.55 -30.65 19.37
N PHE A 43 0.19 -30.79 18.09
CA PHE A 43 0.43 -32.02 17.33
C PHE A 43 1.78 -32.05 16.60
N GLY A 44 2.38 -30.88 16.34
CA GLY A 44 3.63 -30.76 15.56
C GLY A 44 3.36 -30.61 14.06
N ARG A 45 4.28 -29.93 13.37
CA ARG A 45 4.09 -29.51 11.96
C ARG A 45 4.16 -30.72 11.03
N ARG A 46 5.15 -31.61 11.26
CA ARG A 46 5.34 -32.83 10.46
C ARG A 46 4.18 -33.81 10.64
N ASN A 47 3.75 -34.03 11.87
CA ASN A 47 2.65 -34.95 12.16
C ASN A 47 1.30 -34.47 11.56
N LEU A 48 1.05 -33.16 11.55
CA LEU A 48 -0.14 -32.59 10.89
C LEU A 48 -0.13 -32.83 9.38
N LEU A 49 1.00 -32.64 8.71
CA LEU A 49 1.10 -32.93 7.27
C LEU A 49 0.94 -34.44 6.99
N LEU A 50 1.57 -35.30 7.79
CA LEU A 50 1.49 -36.76 7.63
C LEU A 50 0.09 -37.32 7.84
N THR A 51 -0.74 -36.68 8.66
CA THR A 51 -2.14 -37.07 8.90
C THR A 51 -3.10 -36.49 7.87
N THR A 52 -2.86 -35.27 7.40
CA THR A 52 -3.77 -34.56 6.48
C THR A 52 -3.61 -34.95 5.02
N PHE A 53 -2.38 -35.13 4.50
CA PHE A 53 -2.14 -35.56 3.11
C PHE A 53 -2.88 -36.85 2.68
N PRO A 54 -2.87 -37.95 3.45
CA PRO A 54 -3.57 -39.17 3.06
C PRO A 54 -5.09 -39.00 3.08
N LEU A 55 -5.63 -38.23 4.03
CA LEU A 55 -7.05 -37.91 4.10
C LEU A 55 -7.49 -37.01 2.93
N MET A 56 -6.68 -36.01 2.57
CA MET A 56 -6.91 -35.17 1.40
C MET A 56 -6.89 -35.98 0.10
N CYS A 57 -5.94 -36.91 -0.04
CA CYS A 57 -5.90 -37.85 -1.16
C CYS A 57 -7.20 -38.69 -1.25
N LEU A 58 -7.65 -39.25 -0.12
CA LEU A 58 -8.87 -40.05 -0.06
C LEU A 58 -10.12 -39.24 -0.47
N PHE A 59 -10.27 -38.01 0.00
CA PHE A 59 -11.42 -37.18 -0.33
C PHE A 59 -11.40 -36.67 -1.78
N LEU A 60 -10.23 -36.43 -2.36
CA LEU A 60 -10.11 -36.14 -3.80
C LEU A 60 -10.47 -37.36 -4.66
N LEU A 61 -10.03 -38.57 -4.27
CA LEU A 61 -10.42 -39.80 -4.95
C LEU A 61 -11.93 -40.06 -4.83
N PHE A 62 -12.50 -39.85 -3.64
CA PHE A 62 -13.96 -39.93 -3.43
C PHE A 62 -14.72 -38.95 -4.33
N THR A 63 -14.25 -37.71 -4.43
CA THR A 63 -14.82 -36.69 -5.32
C THR A 63 -14.72 -37.11 -6.78
N GLY A 64 -13.55 -37.62 -7.20
CA GLY A 64 -13.32 -38.11 -8.55
C GLY A 64 -14.25 -39.26 -8.91
N PHE A 65 -14.34 -40.30 -8.07
CA PHE A 65 -15.20 -41.46 -8.33
C PHE A 65 -16.70 -41.15 -8.28
N SER A 66 -17.10 -40.09 -7.57
CA SER A 66 -18.50 -39.65 -7.53
C SER A 66 -19.04 -39.27 -8.92
N PHE A 67 -18.19 -38.87 -9.86
CA PHE A 67 -18.60 -38.55 -11.24
C PHE A 67 -19.04 -39.77 -12.07
N TYR A 68 -18.79 -41.01 -11.61
CA TYR A 68 -19.30 -42.23 -12.26
C TYR A 68 -20.77 -42.51 -11.94
N ILE A 69 -21.38 -41.80 -10.99
CA ILE A 69 -22.79 -41.98 -10.64
C ILE A 69 -23.65 -41.40 -11.79
N PRO A 70 -24.53 -42.22 -12.42
CA PRO A 70 -25.35 -41.77 -13.55
C PRO A 70 -26.43 -40.76 -13.14
N ASP A 71 -26.97 -40.88 -11.93
CA ASP A 71 -28.03 -40.02 -11.40
C ASP A 71 -27.49 -38.64 -10.94
N GLN A 72 -28.13 -37.55 -11.38
CA GLN A 72 -27.64 -36.19 -11.12
C GLN A 72 -27.69 -35.77 -9.64
N THR A 73 -28.77 -36.08 -8.92
CA THR A 73 -28.97 -35.69 -7.52
C THR A 73 -27.96 -36.35 -6.56
N PRO A 74 -27.74 -37.68 -6.57
CA PRO A 74 -26.74 -38.30 -5.72
C PRO A 74 -25.31 -37.91 -6.14
N ARG A 75 -25.04 -37.75 -7.45
CA ARG A 75 -23.72 -37.30 -7.94
C ARG A 75 -23.35 -35.93 -7.38
N THR A 76 -24.24 -34.94 -7.50
CA THR A 76 -24.00 -33.58 -7.03
C THR A 76 -23.81 -33.51 -5.52
N ALA A 77 -24.58 -34.28 -4.75
CA ALA A 77 -24.43 -34.39 -3.29
C ALA A 77 -23.08 -35.01 -2.88
N CYS A 78 -22.66 -36.11 -3.53
CA CYS A 78 -21.40 -36.78 -3.24
C CYS A 78 -20.19 -35.91 -3.62
N VAL A 79 -20.22 -35.24 -4.78
CA VAL A 79 -19.16 -34.31 -5.21
C VAL A 79 -19.02 -33.14 -4.24
N ALA A 80 -20.13 -32.51 -3.83
CA ALA A 80 -20.10 -31.43 -2.85
C ALA A 80 -19.54 -31.89 -1.48
N THR A 81 -19.97 -33.07 -1.03
CA THR A 81 -19.50 -33.65 0.24
C THR A 81 -18.00 -33.94 0.20
N GLY A 82 -17.49 -34.52 -0.89
CA GLY A 82 -16.06 -34.82 -1.05
C GLY A 82 -15.20 -33.56 -1.03
N ILE A 83 -15.64 -32.50 -1.71
CA ILE A 83 -14.95 -31.20 -1.71
C ILE A 83 -14.97 -30.56 -0.31
N TYR A 84 -16.09 -30.61 0.41
CA TYR A 84 -16.15 -30.09 1.78
C TYR A 84 -15.27 -30.86 2.76
N LEU A 85 -15.27 -32.19 2.70
CA LEU A 85 -14.39 -33.02 3.53
C LEU A 85 -12.91 -32.75 3.24
N PHE A 86 -12.56 -32.56 1.97
CA PHE A 86 -11.21 -32.12 1.60
C PHE A 86 -10.87 -30.77 2.26
N MET A 87 -11.76 -29.77 2.21
CA MET A 87 -11.50 -28.44 2.80
C MET A 87 -11.34 -28.50 4.32
N ILE A 88 -12.14 -29.33 4.99
CA ILE A 88 -12.08 -29.53 6.44
C ILE A 88 -10.71 -30.03 6.88
N VAL A 89 -10.09 -30.92 6.09
CA VAL A 89 -8.77 -31.49 6.39
C VAL A 89 -7.63 -30.61 5.90
N TYR A 90 -7.80 -29.96 4.75
CA TYR A 90 -6.81 -29.04 4.18
C TYR A 90 -6.54 -27.84 5.11
N SER A 91 -7.61 -27.26 5.66
CA SER A 91 -7.54 -26.00 6.40
C SER A 91 -6.66 -26.03 7.67
N PRO A 92 -6.70 -27.05 8.55
CA PRO A 92 -5.81 -27.11 9.70
C PRO A 92 -4.39 -27.63 9.41
N GLY A 93 -4.17 -28.26 8.25
CA GLY A 93 -2.89 -28.84 7.86
C GLY A 93 -2.15 -28.02 6.83
N GLU A 94 -2.30 -28.40 5.56
CA GLU A 94 -1.56 -27.82 4.43
C GLU A 94 -1.80 -26.31 4.22
N GLY A 95 -2.93 -25.76 4.70
CA GLY A 95 -3.16 -24.32 4.64
C GLY A 95 -2.10 -23.50 5.40
N PRO A 96 -1.99 -23.64 6.73
CA PRO A 96 -1.10 -22.83 7.56
C PRO A 96 0.29 -23.43 7.78
N VAL A 97 0.43 -24.77 7.79
CA VAL A 97 1.67 -25.43 8.21
C VAL A 97 2.88 -25.07 7.33
N PRO A 98 2.80 -25.07 5.98
CA PRO A 98 3.94 -24.72 5.13
C PRO A 98 4.47 -23.30 5.36
N PHE A 99 3.59 -22.34 5.65
CA PHE A 99 4.00 -20.97 5.96
C PHE A 99 4.75 -20.90 7.29
N THR A 100 4.22 -21.55 8.33
CA THR A 100 4.90 -21.64 9.64
C THR A 100 6.25 -22.35 9.53
N TYR A 101 6.30 -23.46 8.80
CA TYR A 101 7.51 -24.23 8.58
C TYR A 101 8.56 -23.43 7.80
N SER A 102 8.15 -22.66 6.78
CA SER A 102 9.07 -21.79 6.04
C SER A 102 9.69 -20.70 6.93
N ALA A 103 8.99 -20.23 7.95
CA ALA A 103 9.53 -19.26 8.91
C ALA A 103 10.56 -19.89 9.87
N GLU A 104 10.39 -21.18 10.18
CA GLU A 104 11.26 -21.96 11.08
C GLU A 104 12.48 -22.57 10.37
N ALA A 105 12.36 -22.85 9.07
CA ALA A 105 13.42 -23.50 8.28
C ALA A 105 14.61 -22.60 7.93
N PHE A 106 14.41 -21.28 7.88
CA PHE A 106 15.48 -20.34 7.52
C PHE A 106 16.14 -19.70 8.75
N PRO A 107 17.49 -19.62 8.78
CA PRO A 107 18.23 -18.89 9.81
C PRO A 107 17.79 -17.42 9.91
N LEU A 108 17.85 -16.86 11.12
CA LEU A 108 17.39 -15.50 11.44
C LEU A 108 17.93 -14.41 10.48
N TYR A 109 19.17 -14.55 10.00
CA TYR A 109 19.84 -13.54 9.20
C TYR A 109 19.40 -13.48 7.72
N ILE A 110 18.74 -14.52 7.19
CA ILE A 110 18.22 -14.60 5.80
C ILE A 110 16.74 -14.97 5.72
N ARG A 111 16.05 -14.97 6.87
CA ARG A 111 14.68 -15.47 6.98
C ARG A 111 13.69 -14.73 6.11
N ASP A 112 13.83 -13.41 6.01
CA ASP A 112 12.99 -12.56 5.18
C ASP A 112 13.12 -12.88 3.68
N ILE A 113 14.35 -13.09 3.20
CA ILE A 113 14.64 -13.50 1.82
C ILE A 113 14.11 -14.92 1.56
N GLY A 114 14.38 -15.86 2.48
CA GLY A 114 13.94 -17.25 2.37
C GLY A 114 12.42 -17.40 2.36
N MET A 115 11.72 -16.72 3.26
CA MET A 115 10.25 -16.72 3.29
C MET A 115 9.64 -16.07 2.04
N SER A 116 10.26 -14.99 1.52
CA SER A 116 9.81 -14.35 0.29
C SER A 116 9.93 -15.30 -0.91
N PHE A 117 11.04 -16.04 -1.00
CA PHE A 117 11.25 -17.04 -2.05
C PHE A 117 10.29 -18.24 -1.94
N ALA A 118 10.06 -18.75 -0.72
CA ALA A 118 9.09 -19.82 -0.46
C ALA A 118 7.68 -19.38 -0.87
N THR A 119 7.27 -18.17 -0.45
CA THR A 119 5.97 -17.59 -0.80
C THR A 119 5.82 -17.39 -2.32
N ALA A 120 6.84 -16.85 -2.98
CA ALA A 120 6.84 -16.69 -4.44
C ALA A 120 6.71 -18.04 -5.17
N THR A 121 7.37 -19.09 -4.66
CA THR A 121 7.29 -20.45 -5.20
C THR A 121 5.87 -21.01 -5.06
N THR A 122 5.26 -20.90 -3.88
CA THR A 122 3.88 -21.35 -3.62
C THR A 122 2.88 -20.68 -4.55
N TRP A 123 2.94 -19.34 -4.67
CA TRP A 123 2.05 -18.60 -5.57
C TRP A 123 2.34 -18.87 -7.05
N GLY A 124 3.60 -19.11 -7.43
CA GLY A 124 4.00 -19.51 -8.78
C GLY A 124 3.41 -20.86 -9.18
N PHE A 125 3.50 -21.88 -8.34
CA PHE A 125 2.87 -23.18 -8.62
C PHE A 125 1.35 -23.12 -8.57
N ASN A 126 0.78 -22.29 -7.70
CA ASN A 126 -0.67 -22.05 -7.69
C ASN A 126 -1.17 -21.38 -8.98
N PHE A 127 -0.38 -20.47 -9.57
CA PHE A 127 -0.63 -19.91 -10.89
C PHE A 127 -0.58 -20.98 -11.99
N ILE A 128 0.42 -21.86 -11.97
CA ILE A 128 0.53 -22.99 -12.91
C ILE A 128 -0.70 -23.91 -12.81
N VAL A 129 -1.12 -24.27 -11.60
CA VAL A 129 -2.33 -25.09 -11.37
C VAL A 129 -3.58 -24.40 -11.93
N SER A 130 -3.70 -23.08 -11.70
CA SER A 130 -4.84 -22.29 -12.19
C SER A 130 -4.88 -22.20 -13.71
N LEU A 131 -3.73 -22.12 -14.39
CA LEU A 131 -3.65 -22.12 -15.86
C LEU A 131 -3.88 -23.51 -16.47
N THR A 132 -3.39 -24.56 -15.81
CA THR A 132 -3.40 -25.93 -16.36
C THR A 132 -4.72 -26.66 -16.12
N TRP A 133 -5.51 -26.25 -15.12
CA TRP A 133 -6.79 -26.89 -14.78
C TRP A 133 -7.76 -27.06 -15.97
N PRO A 134 -8.07 -26.04 -16.79
CA PRO A 134 -9.00 -26.21 -17.91
C PRO A 134 -8.52 -27.22 -18.96
N SER A 135 -7.21 -27.20 -19.26
CA SER A 135 -6.58 -28.13 -20.21
C SER A 135 -6.54 -29.56 -19.69
N LEU A 136 -6.31 -29.73 -18.38
CA LEU A 136 -6.31 -31.02 -17.70
C LEU A 136 -7.73 -31.61 -17.67
N ASN A 137 -8.73 -30.82 -17.28
CA ASN A 137 -10.13 -31.26 -17.22
C ASN A 137 -10.65 -31.73 -18.59
N LYS A 138 -10.27 -31.03 -19.67
CA LYS A 138 -10.64 -31.42 -21.04
C LYS A 138 -10.00 -32.73 -21.51
N SER A 139 -8.75 -32.98 -21.11
CA SER A 139 -7.96 -34.11 -21.62
C SER A 139 -8.11 -35.37 -20.76
N PHE A 140 -8.13 -35.23 -19.44
CA PHE A 140 -8.17 -36.33 -18.47
C PHE A 140 -9.58 -36.61 -17.94
N THR A 141 -10.58 -35.83 -18.35
CA THR A 141 -11.95 -35.80 -17.77
C THR A 141 -11.95 -35.42 -16.28
N PRO A 142 -13.09 -35.05 -15.67
CA PRO A 142 -13.13 -34.65 -14.27
C PRO A 142 -12.58 -35.72 -13.32
N THR A 143 -12.89 -36.99 -13.56
CA THR A 143 -12.42 -38.14 -12.76
C THR A 143 -10.89 -38.23 -12.75
N GLY A 144 -10.26 -38.15 -13.92
CA GLY A 144 -8.81 -38.19 -14.08
C GLY A 144 -8.11 -36.94 -13.57
N ALA A 145 -8.74 -35.76 -13.67
CA ALA A 145 -8.20 -34.52 -13.12
C ALA A 145 -8.12 -34.56 -11.58
N PHE A 146 -9.17 -35.03 -10.90
CA PHE A 146 -9.13 -35.22 -9.44
C PHE A 146 -8.14 -36.31 -9.03
N GLY A 147 -8.08 -37.42 -9.78
CA GLY A 147 -7.10 -38.49 -9.55
C GLY A 147 -5.65 -38.02 -9.69
N TRP A 148 -5.37 -37.13 -10.64
CA TRP A 148 -4.06 -36.51 -10.81
C TRP A 148 -3.63 -35.71 -9.57
N TYR A 149 -4.50 -34.87 -9.03
CA TYR A 149 -4.18 -34.11 -7.80
C TYR A 149 -4.15 -35.00 -6.55
N ALA A 150 -4.93 -36.09 -6.50
CA ALA A 150 -4.82 -37.09 -5.45
C ALA A 150 -3.43 -37.77 -5.46
N ALA A 151 -2.91 -38.10 -6.64
CA ALA A 151 -1.56 -38.65 -6.79
C ALA A 151 -0.48 -37.66 -6.28
N TRP A 152 -0.63 -36.36 -6.55
CA TRP A 152 0.25 -35.33 -6.00
C TRP A 152 0.16 -35.20 -4.47
N ASN A 153 -1.03 -35.36 -3.87
CA ASN A 153 -1.18 -35.42 -2.41
C ASN A 153 -0.47 -36.64 -1.83
N PHE A 154 -0.53 -37.79 -2.51
CA PHE A 154 0.20 -38.99 -2.11
C PHE A 154 1.73 -38.83 -2.24
N PHE A 155 2.21 -38.18 -3.30
CA PHE A 155 3.61 -37.81 -3.43
C PHE A 155 4.06 -36.85 -2.33
N GLY A 156 3.23 -35.84 -2.01
CA GLY A 156 3.46 -34.91 -0.90
C GLY A 156 3.57 -35.62 0.45
N TRP A 157 2.73 -36.63 0.68
CA TRP A 157 2.82 -37.48 1.87
C TRP A 157 4.16 -38.23 1.98
N ILE A 158 4.60 -38.87 0.89
CA ILE A 158 5.90 -39.55 0.81
C ILE A 158 7.04 -38.56 1.09
N PHE A 159 7.00 -37.39 0.46
CA PHE A 159 8.00 -36.36 0.65
C PHE A 159 8.05 -35.88 2.10
N CYS A 160 6.90 -35.61 2.73
CA CYS A 160 6.83 -35.21 4.13
C CYS A 160 7.38 -36.29 5.08
N TYR A 161 7.20 -37.57 4.75
CA TYR A 161 7.70 -38.67 5.57
C TYR A 161 9.23 -38.73 5.58
N PHE A 162 9.87 -38.61 4.41
CA PHE A 162 11.33 -38.79 4.28
C PHE A 162 12.15 -37.51 4.45
N CYS A 163 11.65 -36.37 3.95
CA CYS A 163 12.44 -35.15 3.78
C CYS A 163 12.16 -34.08 4.84
N LEU A 164 11.02 -34.15 5.54
CA LEU A 164 10.62 -33.12 6.49
C LEU A 164 11.02 -33.50 7.93
N PRO A 165 11.98 -32.81 8.56
CA PRO A 165 12.22 -32.92 10.00
C PRO A 165 11.08 -32.30 10.82
N GLU A 166 10.94 -32.70 12.08
CA GLU A 166 9.98 -32.09 13.03
C GLU A 166 10.61 -30.86 13.69
N THR A 167 9.84 -29.78 13.80
CA THR A 167 10.28 -28.48 14.35
C THR A 167 9.63 -28.17 15.70
N LYS A 168 8.73 -29.03 16.18
CA LYS A 168 7.99 -28.84 17.43
C LYS A 168 8.91 -28.71 18.65
N ALA A 169 8.62 -27.69 19.48
CA ALA A 169 9.20 -27.46 20.80
C ALA A 169 10.73 -27.21 20.82
N LEU A 170 11.30 -26.76 19.71
CA LEU A 170 12.68 -26.33 19.60
C LEU A 170 12.76 -24.79 19.47
N SER A 171 13.77 -24.19 20.09
CA SER A 171 14.12 -22.79 19.85
C SER A 171 14.69 -22.59 18.45
N LEU A 172 14.72 -21.34 17.98
CA LEU A 172 15.22 -21.00 16.64
C LEU A 172 16.73 -21.31 16.47
N GLU A 173 17.48 -21.28 17.57
CA GLU A 173 18.90 -21.62 17.64
C GLU A 173 19.12 -23.14 17.59
N GLU A 174 18.24 -23.92 18.22
CA GLU A 174 18.27 -25.39 18.19
C GLU A 174 17.80 -25.94 16.82
N LEU A 175 16.91 -25.23 16.14
CA LEU A 175 16.46 -25.57 14.77
C LEU A 175 17.62 -25.55 13.76
N ASP A 176 18.59 -24.63 13.92
CA ASP A 176 19.77 -24.58 13.04
C ASP A 176 20.59 -25.88 13.13
N GLN A 177 20.64 -26.49 14.33
CA GLN A 177 21.28 -27.79 14.52
C GLN A 177 20.52 -28.92 13.81
N VAL A 178 19.19 -28.90 13.84
CA VAL A 178 18.35 -29.91 13.13
C VAL A 178 18.52 -29.79 11.62
N PHE A 179 18.51 -28.57 11.08
CA PHE A 179 18.68 -28.32 9.64
C PHE A 179 20.12 -28.41 9.16
N SER A 180 21.12 -28.40 10.07
CA SER A 180 22.54 -28.64 9.74
C SER A 180 22.83 -30.07 9.29
N VAL A 181 21.94 -31.02 9.62
CA VAL A 181 22.08 -32.42 9.20
C VAL A 181 21.70 -32.55 7.72
N PRO A 182 22.59 -33.08 6.85
CA PRO A 182 22.27 -33.28 5.45
C PRO A 182 21.02 -34.16 5.27
N THR A 183 20.09 -33.73 4.40
CA THR A 183 18.82 -34.43 4.14
C THR A 183 19.04 -35.90 3.77
N THR A 184 20.15 -36.24 3.10
CA THR A 184 20.52 -37.63 2.77
C THR A 184 20.65 -38.53 4.02
N LYS A 185 21.20 -38.01 5.12
CA LYS A 185 21.32 -38.78 6.38
C LYS A 185 19.96 -38.98 7.04
N HIS A 186 19.12 -37.93 7.01
CA HIS A 186 17.75 -37.99 7.51
C HIS A 186 16.92 -39.02 6.74
N ILE A 187 16.95 -39.00 5.40
CA ILE A 187 16.27 -39.97 4.54
C ILE A 187 16.72 -41.40 4.85
N ASN A 188 18.04 -41.63 4.97
CA ASN A 188 18.57 -42.96 5.27
C ASN A 188 18.11 -43.50 6.64
N HIS A 189 17.93 -42.63 7.64
CA HIS A 189 17.41 -42.99 8.96
C HIS A 189 15.95 -43.49 8.88
N TYR A 190 15.07 -42.76 8.18
CA TYR A 190 13.67 -43.15 8.02
C TYR A 190 13.48 -44.34 7.07
N CYS A 191 14.34 -44.49 6.06
CA CYS A 191 14.39 -45.70 5.23
C CYS A 191 14.73 -46.95 6.05
N ALA A 192 15.61 -46.83 7.06
CA ALA A 192 15.98 -47.95 7.93
C ALA A 192 14.86 -48.37 8.92
N MET A 193 13.91 -47.47 9.23
CA MET A 193 12.74 -47.78 10.06
C MET A 193 11.60 -48.51 9.32
N LEU A 194 11.65 -48.59 7.98
CA LEU A 194 10.60 -49.28 7.23
C LEU A 194 10.69 -50.81 7.40
N PRO A 195 9.56 -51.52 7.56
CA PRO A 195 9.53 -52.96 7.83
C PRO A 195 10.18 -53.84 6.74
N CYS A 196 10.49 -53.29 5.57
CA CYS A 196 11.07 -54.01 4.43
C CYS A 196 12.61 -54.00 4.33
N SER A 197 13.36 -53.43 5.28
CA SER A 197 14.83 -53.55 5.27
C SER A 197 15.29 -54.84 5.95
N THR A 198 15.13 -55.97 5.27
CA THR A 198 15.90 -57.20 5.55
C THR A 198 17.37 -56.98 5.19
N ARG A 199 18.16 -56.42 6.12
CA ARG A 199 19.61 -56.65 6.15
C ARG A 199 19.92 -57.61 7.31
N PRO A 200 20.51 -58.78 7.06
CA PRO A 200 21.05 -59.59 8.15
C PRO A 200 22.26 -58.84 8.71
N GLY A 201 22.11 -58.20 9.87
CA GLY A 201 23.23 -57.63 10.64
C GLY A 201 23.10 -56.20 11.17
N ALA A 202 21.98 -55.49 11.00
CA ALA A 202 21.79 -54.18 11.63
C ALA A 202 20.99 -54.31 12.93
N ALA A 203 21.65 -54.07 14.07
CA ALA A 203 21.02 -54.04 15.39
C ALA A 203 19.89 -53.00 15.42
N ARG A 204 18.77 -53.36 16.08
CA ARG A 204 17.70 -52.41 16.42
C ARG A 204 18.32 -51.27 17.24
N PRO A 205 18.04 -49.98 16.94
CA PRO A 205 18.44 -48.90 17.83
C PRO A 205 17.70 -49.09 19.17
N GLY A 206 18.46 -49.26 20.25
CA GLY A 206 17.93 -49.25 21.61
C GLY A 206 17.42 -47.85 22.01
N PRO A 207 16.68 -47.75 23.12
CA PRO A 207 16.15 -46.47 23.60
C PRO A 207 17.29 -45.51 23.94
N SER A 208 17.04 -44.23 23.64
CA SER A 208 17.92 -43.07 23.81
C SER A 208 18.80 -43.10 25.07
N THR A 209 20.11 -43.00 24.87
CA THR A 209 21.06 -42.53 25.88
C THR A 209 21.55 -41.15 25.46
N ASP A 210 21.16 -40.16 26.27
CA ASP A 210 21.79 -38.89 26.60
C ASP A 210 22.81 -38.31 25.59
N MET A 211 22.45 -37.16 25.02
CA MET A 211 23.39 -36.23 24.41
C MET A 211 24.34 -35.71 25.49
N ASP A 212 25.58 -36.23 25.49
CA ASP A 212 26.68 -35.66 26.24
C ASP A 212 26.97 -34.24 25.72
N THR A 213 26.69 -33.26 26.58
CA THR A 213 27.22 -31.90 26.49
C THR A 213 28.73 -31.92 26.73
N ASP A 214 29.51 -32.05 25.67
CA ASP A 214 30.94 -31.78 25.73
C ASP A 214 31.19 -30.27 25.78
N ARG A 215 31.53 -29.82 26.99
CA ARG A 215 32.08 -28.50 27.29
C ARG A 215 33.46 -28.39 26.66
N VAL A 216 33.59 -27.58 25.61
CA VAL A 216 34.91 -27.11 25.15
C VAL A 216 35.36 -25.98 26.07
N HIS A 217 36.43 -26.24 26.80
CA HIS A 217 37.16 -25.31 27.63
C HIS A 217 37.74 -24.15 26.79
N ALA A 218 37.50 -22.91 27.20
CA ALA A 218 38.25 -21.74 26.75
C ALA A 218 39.33 -21.41 27.81
N GLU A 219 40.58 -21.31 27.39
CA GLU A 219 41.70 -20.84 28.21
C GLU A 219 41.58 -19.34 28.53
N PRO A 220 42.08 -18.87 29.69
CA PRO A 220 42.00 -17.46 30.06
C PRO A 220 43.14 -16.67 29.41
N ALA A 221 42.79 -15.69 28.58
CA ALA A 221 43.74 -14.67 28.13
C ALA A 221 43.86 -13.58 29.20
N SER A 222 45.09 -13.33 29.60
CA SER A 222 45.55 -12.44 30.67
C SER A 222 45.23 -10.96 30.45
N ASP A 223 45.05 -10.28 31.59
CA ASP A 223 44.90 -8.84 31.77
C ASP A 223 45.90 -7.98 30.98
N GLY A 224 45.36 -6.88 30.45
CA GLY A 224 46.10 -5.80 29.83
C GLY A 224 45.23 -4.56 29.77
N GLU A 225 45.11 -3.86 30.90
CA GLU A 225 44.65 -2.48 30.99
C GLU A 225 45.29 -1.64 29.89
N ARG A 226 44.46 -1.07 29.01
CA ARG A 226 44.79 0.16 28.27
C ARG A 226 43.53 0.99 28.11
N ASP A 227 43.51 2.05 28.91
CA ASP A 227 42.71 3.24 28.71
C ASP A 227 42.73 3.66 27.24
N TYR A 228 41.55 3.66 26.64
CA TYR A 228 41.26 4.47 25.46
C TYR A 228 40.01 5.28 25.76
N GLU A 229 40.17 6.36 26.51
CA GLU A 229 39.37 7.56 26.28
C GLU A 229 39.61 8.01 24.84
N LYS A 230 38.79 7.52 23.92
CA LYS A 230 38.64 8.15 22.61
C LYS A 230 37.48 9.13 22.68
N GLN A 231 37.88 10.37 22.94
CA GLN A 231 37.18 11.59 22.60
C GLN A 231 36.96 11.65 21.08
N ASP A 232 36.01 10.87 20.56
CA ASP A 232 35.45 11.03 19.22
C ASP A 232 34.19 11.90 19.36
N SER A 233 34.38 13.21 19.52
CA SER A 233 33.32 14.17 19.29
C SER A 233 33.02 14.20 17.78
N LYS A 234 32.24 13.22 17.31
CA LYS A 234 31.48 13.38 16.07
C LYS A 234 30.65 14.66 16.24
N PRO A 235 30.56 15.55 15.24
CA PRO A 235 29.64 16.68 15.34
C PRO A 235 28.27 16.10 15.63
N GLU A 236 27.75 16.44 16.81
CA GLU A 236 26.45 15.99 17.29
C GLU A 236 25.41 16.54 16.32
N TYR A 237 24.99 15.72 15.37
CA TYR A 237 24.03 16.12 14.36
C TYR A 237 22.70 16.23 15.08
N GLN A 238 22.37 17.44 15.53
CA GLN A 238 21.16 17.70 16.29
C GLN A 238 19.97 17.28 15.42
N ASP A 239 19.20 16.34 15.96
CA ASP A 239 18.03 15.81 15.29
C ASP A 239 16.96 16.89 15.10
N ALA A 240 16.06 16.69 14.13
CA ALA A 240 14.95 17.59 13.83
C ALA A 240 14.10 17.96 15.07
N PHE A 241 13.98 17.06 16.04
CA PHE A 241 13.24 17.29 17.29
C PHE A 241 14.12 17.45 18.55
N GLY A 242 15.44 17.26 18.44
CA GLY A 242 16.36 17.28 19.58
C GLY A 242 16.33 15.99 20.42
N ASP A 243 16.76 16.08 21.68
CA ASP A 243 16.72 14.97 22.63
C ASP A 243 15.32 14.86 23.29
N GLU A 244 14.69 13.69 23.13
CA GLU A 244 13.33 13.41 23.62
C GLU A 244 13.31 12.48 24.85
N GLU A 245 14.45 12.16 25.47
CA GLU A 245 14.52 11.16 26.54
C GLU A 245 13.55 11.48 27.69
N TYR A 246 13.48 12.77 28.08
CA TYR A 246 12.63 13.31 29.16
C TYR A 246 11.45 14.20 28.70
N ALA A 247 11.13 14.21 27.41
CA ALA A 247 10.05 15.05 26.85
C ALA A 247 8.64 14.52 27.17
N GLU A 248 7.68 15.41 27.53
CA GLU A 248 6.28 15.02 27.79
C GLU A 248 5.53 14.58 26.51
N VAL A 249 6.01 15.04 25.35
CA VAL A 249 5.53 14.65 24.02
C VAL A 249 6.72 14.14 23.21
N LYS A 250 6.70 12.86 22.85
CA LYS A 250 7.69 12.22 21.98
C LYS A 250 7.16 12.15 20.55
N TYR A 251 7.92 12.67 19.58
CA TYR A 251 7.54 12.73 18.17
C TYR A 251 8.04 11.51 17.38
N LYS A 252 9.21 10.94 17.72
CA LYS A 252 9.78 9.76 17.04
C LYS A 252 9.11 8.45 17.43
N THR A 253 7.87 8.29 17.01
CA THR A 253 6.99 7.20 17.45
C THR A 253 6.64 6.22 16.32
N LEU A 254 6.94 6.58 15.07
CA LEU A 254 6.42 5.91 13.89
C LEU A 254 7.30 4.73 13.43
N SER A 255 6.68 3.58 13.18
CA SER A 255 7.31 2.43 12.50
C SER A 255 7.20 2.55 10.98
N TRP A 256 8.05 1.83 10.23
CA TRP A 256 8.11 1.92 8.76
C TRP A 256 6.77 1.59 8.07
N TRP A 257 6.05 0.57 8.56
CA TRP A 257 4.76 0.19 7.96
C TRP A 257 3.67 1.22 8.25
N GLN A 258 3.68 1.81 9.45
CA GLN A 258 2.76 2.90 9.83
C GLN A 258 3.00 4.14 8.97
N CYS A 259 4.27 4.48 8.71
CA CYS A 259 4.65 5.53 7.78
C CYS A 259 4.18 5.23 6.36
N GLY A 260 4.33 4.00 5.89
CA GLY A 260 3.85 3.62 4.56
C GLY A 260 2.34 3.76 4.42
N PHE A 261 1.53 3.33 5.40
CA PHE A 261 0.08 3.53 5.35
C PHE A 261 -0.36 4.99 5.52
N LEU A 262 0.39 5.81 6.29
CA LEU A 262 0.17 7.27 6.33
C LEU A 262 0.35 7.88 4.94
N MET A 263 1.46 7.53 4.26
CA MET A 263 1.74 7.98 2.91
C MET A 263 0.66 7.52 1.93
N VAL A 264 0.21 6.26 2.01
CA VAL A 264 -0.86 5.72 1.15
C VAL A 264 -2.19 6.45 1.38
N ALA A 265 -2.55 6.69 2.64
CA ALA A 265 -3.79 7.41 2.96
C ALA A 265 -3.78 8.85 2.44
N GLU A 266 -2.61 9.50 2.39
CA GLU A 266 -2.43 10.82 1.81
C GLU A 266 -2.61 10.80 0.28
N THR A 267 -1.89 9.95 -0.43
CA THR A 267 -1.83 9.98 -1.90
C THR A 267 -3.06 9.37 -2.56
N VAL A 268 -3.48 8.17 -2.11
CA VAL A 268 -4.55 7.40 -2.77
C VAL A 268 -5.90 8.10 -2.69
N SER A 269 -6.17 8.81 -1.60
CA SER A 269 -7.53 9.24 -1.27
C SER A 269 -8.21 10.06 -2.37
N LEU A 270 -7.57 11.12 -2.87
CA LEU A 270 -8.15 11.97 -3.92
C LEU A 270 -7.65 11.58 -5.31
N GLY A 271 -6.40 11.10 -5.41
CA GLY A 271 -5.78 10.76 -6.68
C GLY A 271 -6.63 9.78 -7.48
N ILE A 272 -6.96 8.64 -6.86
CA ILE A 272 -7.67 7.54 -7.51
C ILE A 272 -9.04 7.92 -8.10
N LEU A 273 -9.68 8.94 -7.53
CA LEU A 273 -11.02 9.34 -7.90
C LEU A 273 -11.06 10.09 -9.24
N SER A 274 -9.94 10.65 -9.69
CA SER A 274 -9.86 11.44 -10.93
C SER A 274 -9.29 10.64 -12.11
N LEU A 275 -8.56 9.56 -11.84
CA LEU A 275 -7.77 8.84 -12.86
C LEU A 275 -8.61 8.08 -13.90
N PRO A 276 -9.79 7.53 -13.61
CA PRO A 276 -10.64 6.96 -14.66
C PRO A 276 -10.99 7.98 -15.76
N ALA A 277 -11.24 9.25 -15.40
CA ALA A 277 -11.51 10.32 -16.35
C ALA A 277 -10.28 10.70 -17.19
N VAL A 278 -9.07 10.53 -16.65
CA VAL A 278 -7.80 10.69 -17.41
C VAL A 278 -7.73 9.68 -18.55
N VAL A 279 -8.17 8.44 -18.32
CA VAL A 279 -8.17 7.40 -19.37
C VAL A 279 -9.20 7.72 -20.45
N ALA A 280 -10.36 8.26 -20.08
CA ALA A 280 -11.35 8.76 -21.05
C ALA A 280 -10.81 9.93 -21.87
N ALA A 281 -10.06 10.84 -21.26
CA ALA A 281 -9.45 11.97 -21.96
C ALA A 281 -8.31 11.54 -22.90
N LEU A 282 -7.35 10.72 -22.46
CA LEU A 282 -6.16 10.42 -23.27
C LEU A 282 -6.33 9.19 -24.18
N GLY A 283 -7.23 8.28 -23.83
CA GLY A 283 -7.28 6.92 -24.34
C GLY A 283 -6.42 5.95 -23.51
N LEU A 284 -6.72 4.65 -23.65
CA LEU A 284 -6.18 3.61 -22.77
C LEU A 284 -4.65 3.52 -22.79
N VAL A 285 -4.05 3.50 -23.99
CA VAL A 285 -2.61 3.26 -24.15
C VAL A 285 -1.76 4.41 -23.59
N PRO A 286 -1.96 5.67 -24.00
CA PRO A 286 -1.16 6.78 -23.48
C PRO A 286 -1.39 7.01 -21.98
N ALA A 287 -2.61 6.83 -21.46
CA ALA A 287 -2.88 6.98 -20.03
C ALA A 287 -2.11 5.96 -19.18
N VAL A 288 -2.10 4.67 -19.56
CA VAL A 288 -1.37 3.63 -18.83
C VAL A 288 0.14 3.86 -18.90
N ILE A 289 0.68 4.25 -20.07
CA ILE A 289 2.11 4.58 -20.21
C ILE A 289 2.48 5.74 -19.29
N LEU A 290 1.67 6.80 -19.25
CA LEU A 290 1.92 7.96 -18.40
C LEU A 290 1.79 7.62 -16.91
N LEU A 291 0.81 6.82 -16.50
CA LEU A 291 0.66 6.36 -15.11
C LEU A 291 1.89 5.57 -14.65
N VAL A 292 2.40 4.65 -15.47
CA VAL A 292 3.60 3.87 -15.15
C VAL A 292 4.85 4.76 -15.13
N ALA A 293 5.04 5.59 -16.17
CA ALA A 293 6.23 6.44 -16.29
C ALA A 293 6.32 7.48 -15.17
N LEU A 294 5.22 8.19 -14.89
CA LEU A 294 5.17 9.21 -13.83
C LEU A 294 5.20 8.57 -12.43
N GLY A 295 4.66 7.36 -12.26
CA GLY A 295 4.78 6.58 -11.03
C GLY A 295 6.23 6.14 -10.73
N LEU A 296 6.94 5.60 -11.73
CA LEU A 296 8.36 5.25 -11.59
C LEU A 296 9.22 6.49 -11.29
N MET A 297 8.94 7.61 -11.97
CA MET A 297 9.61 8.88 -11.71
C MET A 297 9.33 9.41 -10.30
N SER A 298 8.09 9.30 -9.83
CA SER A 298 7.67 9.62 -8.45
C SER A 298 8.45 8.79 -7.42
N THR A 299 8.65 7.49 -7.70
CA THR A 299 9.45 6.59 -6.84
C THR A 299 10.89 7.07 -6.73
N TYR A 300 11.52 7.37 -7.86
CA TYR A 300 12.91 7.82 -7.92
C TYR A 300 13.12 9.14 -7.18
N THR A 301 12.20 10.08 -7.37
CA THR A 301 12.25 11.41 -6.74
C THR A 301 11.99 11.32 -5.23
N GLY A 302 11.06 10.46 -4.80
CA GLY A 302 10.82 10.17 -3.39
C GLY A 302 12.03 9.55 -2.70
N TYR A 303 12.76 8.67 -3.40
CA TYR A 303 14.02 8.10 -2.89
C TYR A 303 15.12 9.16 -2.74
N THR A 304 15.21 10.08 -3.70
CA THR A 304 16.16 11.21 -3.69
C THR A 304 15.93 12.14 -2.50
N ILE A 305 14.68 12.44 -2.16
CA ILE A 305 14.30 13.16 -0.94
C ILE A 305 14.83 12.44 0.32
N GLY A 306 14.68 11.11 0.37
CA GLY A 306 15.24 10.28 1.44
C GLY A 306 16.77 10.40 1.56
N GLN A 307 17.49 10.38 0.44
CA GLN A 307 18.94 10.58 0.42
C GLN A 307 19.34 11.96 0.98
N PHE A 308 18.59 13.00 0.65
CA PHE A 308 18.82 14.34 1.16
C PHE A 308 18.63 14.40 2.68
N LYS A 309 17.55 13.81 3.20
CA LYS A 309 17.28 13.74 4.65
C LYS A 309 18.35 12.94 5.40
N TRP A 310 18.87 11.85 4.84
CA TRP A 310 19.98 11.11 5.46
C TRP A 310 21.27 11.92 5.53
N ARG A 311 21.50 12.84 4.58
CA ARG A 311 22.65 13.73 4.59
C ARG A 311 22.49 14.88 5.60
N TYR A 312 21.26 15.37 5.75
CA TYR A 312 20.90 16.49 6.64
C TYR A 312 19.79 16.10 7.65
N PRO A 313 20.11 15.33 8.70
CA PRO A 313 19.15 14.89 9.72
C PRO A 313 18.28 15.98 10.37
N HIS A 314 18.75 17.22 10.50
CA HIS A 314 18.01 18.34 11.12
C HIS A 314 16.81 18.85 10.29
N VAL A 315 16.71 18.48 9.00
CA VAL A 315 15.65 18.93 8.08
C VAL A 315 14.32 18.29 8.45
N HIS A 316 13.39 19.03 9.05
CA HIS A 316 12.05 18.54 9.42
C HIS A 316 11.03 18.74 8.29
N SER A 317 11.17 19.83 7.54
CA SER A 317 10.21 20.27 6.53
C SER A 317 10.90 20.63 5.23
N SER A 318 10.13 20.79 4.15
CA SER A 318 10.66 21.25 2.87
C SER A 318 11.25 22.67 2.97
N ALA A 319 10.76 23.50 3.90
CA ALA A 319 11.36 24.79 4.22
C ALA A 319 12.81 24.67 4.67
N ASP A 320 13.11 23.70 5.54
CA ASP A 320 14.48 23.47 6.03
C ASP A 320 15.39 22.95 4.92
N ALA A 321 14.85 22.11 4.03
CA ALA A 321 15.57 21.67 2.85
C ALA A 321 15.88 22.84 1.90
N GLY A 322 14.95 23.78 1.77
CA GLY A 322 15.15 25.04 1.04
C GLY A 322 16.21 25.94 1.69
N GLU A 323 16.26 26.00 3.03
CA GLU A 323 17.28 26.74 3.78
C GLU A 323 18.69 26.22 3.50
N VAL A 324 18.86 24.89 3.41
CA VAL A 324 20.16 24.27 3.12
C VAL A 324 20.67 24.61 1.71
N ILE A 325 19.78 24.74 0.71
CA ILE A 325 20.17 25.01 -0.68
C ILE A 325 20.38 26.51 -0.94
N LEU A 326 19.40 27.34 -0.55
CA LEU A 326 19.31 28.76 -0.96
C LEU A 326 19.32 29.73 0.24
N GLY A 327 19.63 29.26 1.45
CA GLY A 327 19.65 30.09 2.65
C GLY A 327 18.25 30.60 3.05
N SER A 328 18.19 31.76 3.70
CA SER A 328 16.94 32.34 4.21
C SER A 328 15.87 32.53 3.14
N PHE A 329 16.27 32.87 1.90
CA PHE A 329 15.36 32.98 0.77
C PHE A 329 14.69 31.63 0.44
N GLY A 330 15.49 30.56 0.38
CA GLY A 330 14.98 29.21 0.11
C GLY A 330 13.98 28.73 1.16
N ARG A 331 14.23 29.08 2.43
CA ARG A 331 13.34 28.74 3.54
C ARG A 331 11.93 29.31 3.36
N GLU A 332 11.85 30.59 3.01
CA GLU A 332 10.55 31.25 2.81
C GLU A 332 9.85 30.73 1.54
N LEU A 333 10.59 30.51 0.46
CA LEU A 333 10.03 30.02 -0.80
C LEU A 333 9.45 28.60 -0.66
N PHE A 334 10.25 27.65 -0.15
CA PHE A 334 9.83 26.25 -0.01
C PHE A 334 8.78 26.11 1.10
N GLY A 335 8.91 26.86 2.19
CA GLY A 335 7.97 26.83 3.29
C GLY A 335 6.59 27.38 2.95
N THR A 336 6.53 28.54 2.30
CA THR A 336 5.26 29.13 1.82
C THR A 336 4.62 28.20 0.80
N GLY A 337 5.42 27.62 -0.09
CA GLY A 337 4.94 26.70 -1.09
C GLY A 337 4.37 25.40 -0.54
N GLN A 338 5.06 24.80 0.43
CA GLN A 338 4.60 23.61 1.12
C GLN A 338 3.27 23.90 1.81
N LEU A 339 3.18 25.00 2.57
CA LEU A 339 1.97 25.34 3.31
C LEU A 339 0.79 25.55 2.36
N LEU A 340 1.00 26.28 1.27
CA LEU A 340 -0.05 26.54 0.30
C LEU A 340 -0.53 25.24 -0.34
N LEU A 341 0.37 24.40 -0.86
CA LEU A 341 -0.01 23.14 -1.51
C LEU A 341 -0.85 22.25 -0.57
N VAL A 342 -0.41 22.12 0.68
CA VAL A 342 -1.10 21.30 1.68
C VAL A 342 -2.48 21.88 2.03
N VAL A 343 -2.61 23.21 2.14
CA VAL A 343 -3.91 23.88 2.36
C VAL A 343 -4.88 23.66 1.20
N PHE A 344 -4.40 23.66 -0.04
CA PHE A 344 -5.22 23.33 -1.19
C PHE A 344 -5.66 21.87 -1.19
N ILE A 345 -4.78 20.93 -0.82
CA ILE A 345 -5.16 19.52 -0.65
C ILE A 345 -6.22 19.38 0.45
N MET A 346 -6.08 20.08 1.58
CA MET A 346 -7.10 20.14 2.62
C MET A 346 -8.44 20.66 2.10
N ALA A 347 -8.43 21.72 1.28
CA ALA A 347 -9.63 22.27 0.65
C ALA A 347 -10.28 21.23 -0.29
N SER A 348 -9.48 20.49 -1.06
CA SER A 348 -9.97 19.42 -1.93
C SER A 348 -10.70 18.32 -1.16
N HIS A 349 -10.21 17.96 0.03
CA HIS A 349 -10.90 17.01 0.90
C HIS A 349 -12.25 17.54 1.43
N ILE A 350 -12.34 18.83 1.77
CA ILE A 350 -13.61 19.46 2.18
C ILE A 350 -14.60 19.47 1.01
N LEU A 351 -14.12 19.81 -0.19
CA LEU A 351 -14.96 19.80 -1.39
C LEU A 351 -15.46 18.39 -1.70
N THR A 352 -14.59 17.38 -1.71
CA THR A 352 -14.98 15.99 -1.97
C THR A 352 -15.94 15.45 -0.91
N PHE A 353 -15.79 15.87 0.36
CA PHE A 353 -16.78 15.53 1.40
C PHE A 353 -18.15 16.15 1.09
N THR A 354 -18.18 17.40 0.66
CA THR A 354 -19.41 18.10 0.29
C THR A 354 -20.09 17.41 -0.90
N VAL A 355 -19.34 17.06 -1.94
CA VAL A 355 -19.79 16.25 -3.10
C VAL A 355 -20.38 14.92 -2.63
N ALA A 356 -19.69 14.22 -1.72
CA ALA A 356 -20.14 12.95 -1.18
C ALA A 356 -21.47 13.09 -0.41
N MET A 357 -21.58 14.08 0.47
CA MET A 357 -22.79 14.33 1.26
C MET A 357 -23.98 14.72 0.39
N ASN A 358 -23.74 15.54 -0.62
CA ASN A 358 -24.74 15.92 -1.60
C ASN A 358 -25.22 14.71 -2.43
N SER A 359 -24.30 13.85 -2.87
CA SER A 359 -24.63 12.59 -3.54
C SER A 359 -25.39 11.60 -2.65
N ILE A 360 -25.08 11.53 -1.36
CA ILE A 360 -25.73 10.61 -0.40
C ILE A 360 -27.15 11.09 -0.07
N THR A 361 -27.31 12.40 0.16
CA THR A 361 -28.56 13.00 0.66
C THR A 361 -29.50 13.52 -0.42
N ASP A 362 -29.11 13.43 -1.70
CA ASP A 362 -29.79 14.08 -2.83
C ASP A 362 -30.01 15.59 -2.57
N HIS A 363 -28.97 16.29 -2.11
CA HIS A 363 -29.04 17.71 -1.70
C HIS A 363 -29.97 17.99 -0.53
N GLY A 364 -29.85 17.21 0.55
CA GLY A 364 -30.72 17.36 1.72
C GLY A 364 -30.57 18.70 2.47
N THR A 365 -29.45 19.41 2.31
CA THR A 365 -29.24 20.77 2.83
C THR A 365 -28.26 21.55 1.96
N CYS A 366 -28.06 22.82 2.29
CA CYS A 366 -27.10 23.69 1.61
C CYS A 366 -25.67 23.13 1.67
N SER A 367 -24.99 23.10 0.53
CA SER A 367 -23.60 22.60 0.38
C SER A 367 -22.64 23.22 1.39
N ILE A 368 -22.80 24.51 1.71
CA ILE A 368 -21.99 25.23 2.71
C ILE A 368 -22.08 24.58 4.10
N VAL A 369 -23.27 24.07 4.48
CA VAL A 369 -23.46 23.40 5.78
C VAL A 369 -22.65 22.10 5.82
N PHE A 370 -22.64 21.34 4.73
CA PHE A 370 -21.79 20.15 4.63
C PHE A 370 -20.30 20.51 4.68
N GLY A 371 -19.89 21.62 4.05
CA GLY A 371 -18.52 22.14 4.15
C GLY A 371 -18.11 22.48 5.59
N VAL A 372 -18.99 23.14 6.36
CA VAL A 372 -18.75 23.44 7.79
C VAL A 372 -18.66 22.16 8.62
N VAL A 373 -19.50 21.16 8.35
CA VAL A 373 -19.43 19.85 9.02
C VAL A 373 -18.08 19.16 8.72
N ALA A 374 -17.63 19.17 7.46
CA ALA A 374 -16.31 18.67 7.08
C ALA A 374 -15.18 19.37 7.84
N LEU A 375 -15.24 20.70 7.94
CA LEU A 375 -14.28 21.51 8.68
C LEU A 375 -14.23 21.09 10.16
N VAL A 376 -15.38 21.01 10.84
CA VAL A 376 -15.44 20.68 12.28
C VAL A 376 -14.88 19.28 12.54
N ILE A 377 -15.30 18.28 11.75
CA ILE A 377 -14.85 16.89 11.91
C ILE A 377 -13.33 16.81 11.69
N SER A 378 -12.84 17.39 10.59
CA SER A 378 -11.43 17.31 10.23
C SER A 378 -10.54 18.07 11.22
N PHE A 379 -11.00 19.23 11.72
CA PHE A 379 -10.32 19.98 12.77
C PHE A 379 -10.17 19.17 14.07
N VAL A 380 -11.26 18.54 14.54
CA VAL A 380 -11.24 17.74 15.77
C VAL A 380 -10.29 16.55 15.65
N LEU A 381 -10.31 15.86 14.51
CA LEU A 381 -9.40 14.75 14.24
C LEU A 381 -7.95 15.20 14.04
N CYS A 382 -7.73 16.49 13.75
CA CYS A 382 -6.40 17.11 13.61
C CYS A 382 -5.75 17.52 14.95
N LEU A 383 -6.49 17.46 16.07
CA LEU A 383 -5.98 17.89 17.39
C LEU A 383 -4.83 17.04 17.97
N PRO A 384 -4.73 15.71 17.77
CA PRO A 384 -3.63 14.93 18.30
C PRO A 384 -2.26 15.38 17.75
N ARG A 385 -1.32 15.83 18.59
CA ARG A 385 -0.02 16.36 18.11
C ARG A 385 0.92 15.33 17.44
N THR A 386 0.72 14.03 17.64
CA THR A 386 1.63 12.96 17.16
C THR A 386 1.03 12.13 16.02
N LEU A 387 1.82 11.82 14.99
CA LEU A 387 1.35 11.04 13.83
C LEU A 387 1.06 9.57 14.16
N ALA A 388 1.61 9.01 15.25
CA ALA A 388 1.39 7.61 15.60
C ALA A 388 -0.10 7.27 15.77
N LYS A 389 -0.89 8.17 16.39
CA LYS A 389 -2.35 7.94 16.54
C LYS A 389 -3.08 8.07 15.21
N VAL A 390 -2.64 9.00 14.37
CA VAL A 390 -3.19 9.23 13.01
C VAL A 390 -2.88 8.04 12.11
N SER A 391 -1.74 7.36 12.29
CA SER A 391 -1.35 6.21 11.44
C SER A 391 -2.30 5.02 11.54
N PHE A 392 -2.92 4.79 12.70
CA PHE A 392 -3.97 3.78 12.83
C PHE A 392 -5.25 4.16 12.07
N LEU A 393 -5.59 5.45 12.04
CA LEU A 393 -6.69 5.96 11.21
C LEU A 393 -6.37 5.77 9.72
N SER A 394 -5.11 5.93 9.31
CA SER A 394 -4.69 5.73 7.91
C SER A 394 -4.91 4.29 7.41
N VAL A 395 -4.81 3.28 8.27
CA VAL A 395 -5.18 1.90 7.88
C VAL A 395 -6.68 1.79 7.60
N ALA A 396 -7.52 2.40 8.42
CA ALA A 396 -8.97 2.45 8.18
C ALA A 396 -9.30 3.24 6.89
N SER A 397 -8.57 4.33 6.62
CA SER A 397 -8.63 5.09 5.37
C SER A 397 -8.34 4.22 4.16
N PHE A 398 -7.27 3.42 4.21
CA PHE A 398 -6.92 2.51 3.11
C PHE A 398 -8.00 1.45 2.87
N ILE A 399 -8.50 0.81 3.93
CA ILE A 399 -9.58 -0.19 3.82
C ILE A 399 -10.85 0.44 3.22
N SER A 400 -11.17 1.67 3.63
CA SER A 400 -12.29 2.46 3.13
C SER A 400 -12.15 2.74 1.63
N VAL A 401 -11.03 3.30 1.17
CA VAL A 401 -10.84 3.63 -0.26
C VAL A 401 -10.79 2.37 -1.13
N PHE A 402 -10.10 1.33 -0.67
CA PHE A 402 -10.00 0.07 -1.40
C PHE A 402 -11.36 -0.59 -1.58
N SER A 403 -12.18 -0.61 -0.52
CA SER A 403 -13.54 -1.17 -0.56
C SER A 403 -14.47 -0.35 -1.46
N ALA A 404 -14.43 0.98 -1.36
CA ALA A 404 -15.26 1.86 -2.19
C ALA A 404 -14.95 1.69 -3.69
N VAL A 405 -13.66 1.63 -4.04
CA VAL A 405 -13.21 1.44 -5.42
C VAL A 405 -13.57 0.06 -5.94
N LEU A 406 -13.40 -1.00 -5.14
CA LEU A 406 -13.83 -2.35 -5.52
C LEU A 406 -15.34 -2.42 -5.79
N ILE A 407 -16.16 -1.80 -4.93
CA ILE A 407 -17.61 -1.75 -5.10
C ILE A 407 -17.97 -1.07 -6.42
N VAL A 408 -17.34 0.06 -6.74
CA VAL A 408 -17.60 0.78 -8.00
C VAL A 408 -17.15 -0.04 -9.21
N MET A 409 -15.96 -0.64 -9.17
CA MET A 409 -15.48 -1.50 -10.26
C MET A 409 -16.44 -2.66 -10.55
N ILE A 410 -16.89 -3.37 -9.51
CA ILE A 410 -17.83 -4.48 -9.65
C ILE A 410 -19.18 -3.98 -10.16
N ALA A 411 -19.69 -2.89 -9.61
CA ALA A 411 -21.00 -2.38 -9.95
C ALA A 411 -21.08 -1.82 -11.38
N VAL A 412 -20.08 -1.07 -11.83
CA VAL A 412 -20.00 -0.57 -13.21
C VAL A 412 -19.88 -1.76 -14.17
N GLY A 413 -19.06 -2.77 -13.84
CA GLY A 413 -18.91 -3.98 -14.65
C GLY A 413 -20.19 -4.81 -14.79
N ILE A 414 -21.08 -4.80 -13.80
CA ILE A 414 -22.40 -5.45 -13.87
C ILE A 414 -23.41 -4.59 -14.65
N GLN A 415 -23.41 -3.27 -14.45
CA GLN A 415 -24.38 -2.36 -15.05
C GLN A 415 -24.18 -2.17 -16.55
N ARG A 416 -22.93 -2.07 -16.98
CA ARG A 416 -22.53 -1.87 -18.37
C ARG A 416 -21.60 -3.02 -18.77
N PRO A 417 -22.14 -4.22 -19.03
CA PRO A 417 -21.31 -5.36 -19.42
C PRO A 417 -20.52 -5.02 -20.69
N TRP A 418 -19.28 -5.49 -20.74
CA TRP A 418 -18.36 -5.15 -21.83
C TRP A 418 -18.94 -5.51 -23.20
N HIS A 419 -19.18 -4.51 -24.04
CA HIS A 419 -19.71 -4.69 -25.39
C HIS A 419 -18.64 -4.56 -26.49
N GLY A 420 -17.38 -4.31 -26.13
CA GLY A 420 -16.29 -4.06 -27.06
C GLY A 420 -16.35 -2.66 -27.65
N GLY A 421 -15.36 -1.82 -27.31
CA GLY A 421 -15.35 -0.41 -27.74
C GLY A 421 -14.42 0.45 -26.88
N VAL A 422 -13.16 0.02 -26.70
CA VAL A 422 -12.18 0.84 -25.98
C VAL A 422 -11.31 1.58 -26.99
N ASN A 423 -11.33 2.91 -26.89
CA ASN A 423 -10.46 3.77 -27.65
C ASN A 423 -9.03 3.63 -27.10
N ALA A 424 -8.16 3.02 -27.91
CA ALA A 424 -6.74 2.89 -27.59
C ALA A 424 -6.07 4.27 -27.47
N THR A 425 -6.49 5.20 -28.31
CA THR A 425 -6.08 6.62 -28.34
C THR A 425 -7.32 7.46 -28.64
N VAL A 426 -7.42 8.63 -28.02
CA VAL A 426 -8.50 9.60 -28.27
C VAL A 426 -7.87 10.89 -28.82
N ASP A 427 -8.41 11.39 -29.92
CA ASP A 427 -8.01 12.69 -30.46
C ASP A 427 -8.50 13.79 -29.51
N THR A 428 -7.56 14.46 -28.83
CA THR A 428 -7.89 15.46 -27.81
C THR A 428 -7.19 16.78 -28.01
N SER A 429 -7.80 17.83 -27.45
CA SER A 429 -7.19 19.15 -27.42
C SER A 429 -6.00 19.18 -26.49
N LEU A 430 -5.06 20.10 -26.74
CA LEU A 430 -3.90 20.33 -25.86
C LEU A 430 -4.34 20.60 -24.41
N TYR A 431 -5.46 21.29 -24.23
CA TYR A 431 -6.01 21.62 -22.92
C TYR A 431 -6.43 20.36 -22.14
N GLU A 432 -7.28 19.51 -22.74
CA GLU A 432 -7.76 18.27 -22.10
C GLU A 432 -6.61 17.28 -21.83
N ALA A 433 -5.69 17.16 -22.78
CA ALA A 433 -4.54 16.28 -22.62
C ALA A 433 -3.65 16.70 -21.45
N PHE A 434 -3.36 18.01 -21.31
CA PHE A 434 -2.55 18.50 -20.20
C PHE A 434 -3.29 18.53 -18.87
N LEU A 435 -4.62 18.74 -18.86
CA LEU A 435 -5.44 18.58 -17.66
C LEU A 435 -5.35 17.15 -17.14
N ALA A 436 -5.46 16.17 -18.03
CA ALA A 436 -5.32 14.76 -17.69
C ALA A 436 -3.93 14.43 -17.12
N VAL A 437 -2.85 14.97 -17.71
CA VAL A 437 -1.49 14.85 -17.16
C VAL A 437 -1.39 15.48 -15.77
N CYS A 438 -1.98 16.65 -15.54
CA CYS A 438 -1.97 17.31 -14.23
C CYS A 438 -2.67 16.46 -13.15
N ASN A 439 -3.79 15.82 -13.49
CA ASN A 439 -4.50 14.91 -12.58
C ASN A 439 -3.65 13.67 -12.23
N ILE A 440 -2.88 13.13 -13.18
CA ILE A 440 -1.91 12.05 -12.88
C ILE A 440 -0.82 12.54 -11.91
N VAL A 441 -0.24 13.71 -12.19
CA VAL A 441 0.82 14.30 -11.34
C VAL A 441 0.32 14.55 -9.92
N PHE A 442 -0.90 15.09 -9.79
CA PHE A 442 -1.56 15.30 -8.51
C PHE A 442 -1.77 13.97 -7.77
N SER A 443 -2.15 12.91 -8.47
CA SER A 443 -2.37 11.58 -7.87
C SER A 443 -1.11 10.97 -7.27
N PHE A 444 0.08 11.36 -7.76
CA PHE A 444 1.37 10.95 -7.20
C PHE A 444 2.03 12.03 -6.32
N SER A 445 1.31 13.11 -5.97
CA SER A 445 1.84 14.25 -5.24
C SER A 445 1.77 14.08 -3.71
N GLY A 446 2.61 13.21 -3.14
CA GLY A 446 2.78 13.06 -1.68
C GLY A 446 4.10 13.65 -1.12
N HIS A 447 5.04 14.02 -2.00
CA HIS A 447 6.42 14.36 -1.63
C HIS A 447 6.54 15.55 -0.69
N VAL A 448 5.53 16.42 -0.70
CA VAL A 448 5.44 17.60 0.17
C VAL A 448 5.46 17.25 1.66
N ALA A 449 4.96 16.07 2.04
CA ALA A 449 4.88 15.61 3.43
C ALA A 449 6.03 14.68 3.84
N PHE A 450 6.82 14.15 2.89
CA PHE A 450 7.80 13.09 3.15
C PHE A 450 8.87 13.49 4.17
N PHE A 451 9.34 14.75 4.17
CA PHE A 451 10.29 15.21 5.20
C PHE A 451 9.72 15.13 6.61
N GLY A 452 8.44 15.48 6.79
CA GLY A 452 7.74 15.40 8.07
C GLY A 452 7.57 13.95 8.53
N PHE A 453 7.15 13.06 7.62
CA PHE A 453 7.02 11.63 7.95
C PHE A 453 8.35 10.99 8.31
N MET A 454 9.41 11.28 7.55
CA MET A 454 10.74 10.78 7.84
C MET A 454 11.31 11.28 9.16
N ALA A 455 10.94 12.50 9.59
CA ALA A 455 11.38 13.05 10.87
C ALA A 455 10.76 12.30 12.06
N GLU A 456 9.56 11.73 11.92
CA GLU A 456 8.86 11.01 13.00
C GLU A 456 9.12 9.49 13.03
N LEU A 457 9.85 8.96 12.04
CA LEU A 457 10.31 7.58 12.04
C LEU A 457 11.27 7.32 13.22
N LYS A 458 11.06 6.21 13.93
CA LYS A 458 12.01 5.69 14.93
C LYS A 458 13.41 5.54 14.32
N ASN A 459 13.45 4.95 13.12
CA ASN A 459 14.66 4.76 12.33
C ASN A 459 14.47 5.40 10.94
N PRO A 460 15.03 6.59 10.67
CA PRO A 460 14.89 7.27 9.38
C PRO A 460 15.46 6.48 8.18
N ARG A 461 16.32 5.47 8.42
CA ARG A 461 16.85 4.58 7.38
C ARG A 461 15.83 3.58 6.86
N ASP A 462 14.74 3.33 7.57
CA ASP A 462 13.68 2.42 7.12
C ASP A 462 12.72 3.05 6.10
N TYR A 463 12.81 4.36 5.86
CA TYR A 463 11.96 5.11 4.92
C TYR A 463 11.80 4.46 3.52
N PRO A 464 12.84 3.90 2.87
CA PRO A 464 12.67 3.25 1.57
C PRO A 464 11.65 2.11 1.59
N LYS A 465 11.53 1.39 2.71
CA LYS A 465 10.51 0.33 2.87
C LYS A 465 9.10 0.93 2.81
N SER A 466 8.89 2.07 3.48
CA SER A 466 7.64 2.83 3.45
C SER A 466 7.33 3.37 2.05
N LEU A 467 8.34 3.88 1.34
CA LEU A 467 8.20 4.40 -0.02
C LEU A 467 7.84 3.30 -1.03
N PHE A 468 8.47 2.12 -0.95
CA PHE A 468 8.12 1.00 -1.83
C PHE A 468 6.73 0.43 -1.52
N LEU A 469 6.32 0.41 -0.24
CA LEU A 469 4.96 0.04 0.14
C LEU A 469 3.93 1.00 -0.48
N LEU A 470 4.16 2.32 -0.32
CA LEU A 470 3.35 3.38 -0.94
C LEU A 470 3.22 3.13 -2.44
N GLN A 471 4.34 3.14 -3.15
CA GLN A 471 4.31 3.15 -4.61
C GLN A 471 3.73 1.86 -5.18
N GLY A 472 4.02 0.72 -4.55
CA GLY A 472 3.46 -0.56 -4.96
C GLY A 472 1.93 -0.56 -4.89
N ILE A 473 1.38 -0.03 -3.79
CA ILE A 473 -0.07 0.09 -3.62
C ILE A 473 -0.65 1.11 -4.60
N ASP A 474 -0.11 2.33 -4.64
CA ASP A 474 -0.62 3.43 -5.46
C ASP A 474 -0.64 3.05 -6.94
N THR A 475 0.49 2.61 -7.48
CA THR A 475 0.61 2.32 -8.92
C THR A 475 -0.32 1.19 -9.35
N CYS A 476 -0.37 0.11 -8.57
CA CYS A 476 -1.25 -1.02 -8.86
C CYS A 476 -2.71 -0.61 -8.79
N LEU A 477 -3.11 0.08 -7.71
CA LEU A 477 -4.50 0.45 -7.50
C LEU A 477 -4.96 1.49 -8.52
N TYR A 478 -4.12 2.48 -8.84
CA TYR A 478 -4.40 3.51 -9.84
C TYR A 478 -4.58 2.91 -11.23
N ILE A 479 -3.68 2.03 -11.69
CA ILE A 479 -3.80 1.41 -13.00
C ILE A 479 -5.05 0.53 -13.06
N VAL A 480 -5.24 -0.37 -12.08
CA VAL A 480 -6.37 -1.30 -12.08
C VAL A 480 -7.70 -0.54 -12.02
N ALA A 481 -7.86 0.41 -11.09
CA ALA A 481 -9.09 1.18 -10.95
C ALA A 481 -9.40 1.99 -12.20
N SER A 482 -8.41 2.68 -12.76
CA SER A 482 -8.60 3.53 -13.94
C SER A 482 -8.97 2.73 -15.17
N VAL A 483 -8.26 1.63 -15.44
CA VAL A 483 -8.52 0.78 -16.59
C VAL A 483 -9.88 0.10 -16.45
N VAL A 484 -10.17 -0.52 -15.30
CA VAL A 484 -11.43 -1.26 -15.11
C VAL A 484 -12.63 -0.32 -15.19
N ILE A 485 -12.61 0.80 -14.47
CA ILE A 485 -13.74 1.74 -14.48
C ILE A 485 -13.95 2.29 -15.89
N TYR A 486 -12.89 2.71 -16.59
CA TYR A 486 -13.01 3.21 -17.97
C TYR A 486 -13.50 2.14 -18.95
N CYS A 487 -12.97 0.92 -18.88
CA CYS A 487 -13.36 -0.19 -19.75
C CYS A 487 -14.88 -0.46 -19.72
N TYR A 488 -15.53 -0.30 -18.57
CA TYR A 488 -16.97 -0.55 -18.44
C TYR A 488 -17.82 0.72 -18.50
N ALA A 489 -17.34 1.86 -18.00
CA ALA A 489 -18.09 3.12 -18.04
C ALA A 489 -18.03 3.82 -19.41
N GLY A 490 -16.94 3.64 -20.16
CA GLY A 490 -16.71 4.29 -21.46
C GLY A 490 -16.32 5.76 -21.31
N ASP A 491 -16.74 6.59 -22.27
CA ASP A 491 -16.44 8.02 -22.28
C ASP A 491 -17.25 8.82 -21.23
N ASP A 492 -18.32 8.25 -20.67
CA ASP A 492 -19.19 8.88 -19.67
C ASP A 492 -18.65 8.83 -18.23
N VAL A 493 -17.36 8.57 -18.04
CA VAL A 493 -16.76 8.49 -16.71
C VAL A 493 -16.83 9.84 -16.01
N THR A 494 -17.44 9.87 -14.82
CA THR A 494 -17.47 11.07 -13.99
C THR A 494 -16.17 11.24 -13.20
N SER A 495 -15.86 12.48 -12.82
CA SER A 495 -14.81 12.80 -11.84
C SER A 495 -15.44 13.63 -10.72
N PRO A 496 -15.53 13.13 -9.47
CA PRO A 496 -14.98 11.87 -8.97
C PRO A 496 -15.59 10.59 -9.57
N ALA A 497 -14.79 9.53 -9.72
CA ALA A 497 -15.16 8.26 -10.36
C ALA A 497 -16.24 7.47 -9.63
N LEU A 498 -16.45 7.72 -8.34
CA LEU A 498 -17.55 7.11 -7.58
C LEU A 498 -18.93 7.52 -8.14
N GLY A 499 -18.99 8.67 -8.83
CA GLY A 499 -20.20 9.16 -9.49
C GLY A 499 -20.68 8.33 -10.68
N SER A 500 -19.79 7.53 -11.28
CA SER A 500 -20.08 6.72 -12.48
C SER A 500 -20.97 5.51 -12.20
N ALA A 501 -21.17 5.14 -10.93
CA ALA A 501 -22.02 4.02 -10.53
C ALA A 501 -23.51 4.41 -10.49
N SER A 502 -24.41 3.41 -10.60
CA SER A 502 -25.85 3.62 -10.41
C SER A 502 -26.20 4.37 -9.12
N PRO A 503 -27.35 5.08 -9.05
CA PRO A 503 -27.69 5.96 -7.94
C PRO A 503 -27.57 5.33 -6.55
N ILE A 504 -28.00 4.08 -6.38
CA ILE A 504 -27.91 3.38 -5.09
C ILE A 504 -26.45 3.03 -4.75
N VAL A 505 -25.71 2.49 -5.72
CA VAL A 505 -24.32 2.10 -5.49
C VAL A 505 -23.44 3.33 -5.27
N LYS A 506 -23.67 4.43 -5.99
CA LYS A 506 -22.99 5.71 -5.79
C LYS A 506 -23.10 6.16 -4.32
N LYS A 507 -24.30 6.12 -3.73
CA LYS A 507 -24.52 6.47 -2.32
C LYS A 507 -23.74 5.57 -1.37
N VAL A 508 -23.77 4.26 -1.60
CA VAL A 508 -23.02 3.29 -0.79
C VAL A 508 -21.51 3.51 -0.91
N ALA A 509 -21.01 3.72 -2.13
CA ALA A 509 -19.59 3.91 -2.39
C ALA A 509 -19.06 5.20 -1.76
N TYR A 510 -19.78 6.33 -1.90
CA TYR A 510 -19.42 7.57 -1.20
C TYR A 510 -19.47 7.41 0.32
N GLY A 511 -20.49 6.73 0.86
CA GLY A 511 -20.59 6.46 2.30
C GLY A 511 -19.40 5.67 2.83
N ILE A 512 -18.96 4.64 2.09
CA ILE A 512 -17.78 3.84 2.42
C ILE A 512 -16.49 4.64 2.22
N ALA A 513 -16.44 5.60 1.29
CA ALA A 513 -15.27 6.45 1.04
C ALA A 513 -15.13 7.63 2.03
N LEU A 514 -16.16 7.98 2.82
CA LEU A 514 -16.09 9.10 3.76
C LEU A 514 -14.89 9.05 4.73
N PRO A 515 -14.54 7.89 5.36
CA PRO A 515 -13.36 7.80 6.20
C PRO A 515 -12.09 8.20 5.46
N THR A 516 -11.87 7.74 4.22
CA THR A 516 -10.67 8.13 3.47
C THR A 516 -10.66 9.62 3.13
N ILE A 517 -11.80 10.17 2.72
CA ILE A 517 -11.92 11.58 2.34
C ILE A 517 -11.55 12.49 3.52
N ILE A 518 -12.00 12.14 4.72
CA ILE A 518 -11.69 12.90 5.94
C ILE A 518 -10.23 12.68 6.37
N ILE A 519 -9.79 11.42 6.46
CA ILE A 519 -8.49 11.07 7.04
C ILE A 519 -7.34 11.58 6.15
N GLY A 520 -7.46 11.51 4.82
CA GLY A 520 -6.47 12.09 3.90
C GLY A 520 -6.29 13.60 4.11
N GLY A 521 -7.39 14.33 4.37
CA GLY A 521 -7.36 15.75 4.71
C GLY A 521 -6.74 16.01 6.08
N VAL A 522 -7.01 15.16 7.06
CA VAL A 522 -6.44 15.25 8.42
C VAL A 522 -4.93 15.03 8.42
N VAL A 523 -4.41 14.09 7.63
CA VAL A 523 -2.95 13.87 7.51
C VAL A 523 -2.26 15.13 6.97
N ASN A 524 -2.79 15.70 5.89
CA ASN A 524 -2.32 16.97 5.33
C ASN A 524 -2.42 18.12 6.35
N GLY A 525 -3.55 18.23 7.04
CA GLY A 525 -3.75 19.20 8.12
C GLY A 525 -2.68 19.12 9.20
N HIS A 526 -2.29 17.90 9.62
CA HIS A 526 -1.21 17.72 10.59
C HIS A 526 0.13 18.23 10.07
N VAL A 527 0.46 17.95 8.80
CA VAL A 527 1.70 18.42 8.18
C VAL A 527 1.75 19.96 8.15
N ALA A 528 0.66 20.62 7.75
CA ALA A 528 0.57 22.08 7.74
C ALA A 528 0.66 22.68 9.16
N CYS A 529 -0.13 22.17 10.10
CA CYS A 529 -0.15 22.68 11.48
C CYS A 529 1.21 22.49 12.17
N LYS A 530 1.83 21.32 11.97
CA LYS A 530 3.15 21.01 12.55
C LYS A 530 4.24 21.88 11.96
N TYR A 531 4.21 22.14 10.65
CA TYR A 531 5.14 23.09 10.04
C TYR A 531 5.09 24.47 10.72
N ILE A 532 3.90 25.06 10.86
CA ILE A 532 3.72 26.37 11.50
C ILE A 532 4.13 26.33 12.98
N TYR A 533 3.72 25.29 13.70
CA TYR A 533 3.99 25.14 15.12
C TYR A 533 5.49 24.98 15.42
N VAL A 534 6.18 24.10 14.69
CA VAL A 534 7.63 23.88 14.83
C VAL A 534 8.38 25.15 14.45
N ARG A 535 7.95 25.86 13.39
CA ARG A 535 8.56 27.13 12.98
C ARG A 535 8.46 28.21 14.07
N MET A 536 7.33 28.28 14.77
CA MET A 536 7.11 29.27 15.84
C MET A 536 7.90 28.93 17.12
N TRP A 537 8.04 27.65 17.46
CA TRP A 537 8.62 27.20 18.73
C TRP A 537 10.01 26.57 18.63
N ARG A 538 10.68 26.61 17.47
CA ARG A 538 11.96 25.92 17.21
C ARG A 538 13.08 26.21 18.22
N HIS A 539 13.10 27.43 18.77
CA HIS A 539 14.12 27.88 19.73
C HIS A 539 13.62 27.91 21.18
N SER A 540 12.54 27.18 21.49
CA SER A 540 11.87 27.18 22.78
C SER A 540 11.57 25.75 23.24
N ASP A 541 11.75 25.47 24.54
CA ASP A 541 11.43 24.18 25.16
C ASP A 541 9.93 23.86 25.22
N ARG A 542 9.08 24.78 24.76
CA ARG A 542 7.62 24.61 24.80
C ARG A 542 7.09 23.61 23.78
N MET A 543 7.87 23.24 22.76
CA MET A 543 7.48 22.25 21.77
C MET A 543 7.06 20.92 22.42
N HIS A 544 7.79 20.52 23.46
CA HIS A 544 7.62 19.25 24.17
C HIS A 544 6.69 19.32 25.38
N LYS A 545 6.16 20.50 25.74
CA LYS A 545 5.35 20.71 26.96
C LYS A 545 3.85 20.68 26.68
N ARG A 546 3.05 20.44 27.71
CA ARG A 546 1.58 20.57 27.71
C ARG A 546 1.08 21.81 28.47
N ASP A 547 1.77 22.94 28.36
CA ASP A 547 1.28 24.20 28.94
C ASP A 547 0.09 24.77 28.14
N LEU A 548 -0.64 25.70 28.76
CA LEU A 548 -1.79 26.36 28.13
C LEU A 548 -1.39 27.10 26.84
N VAL A 549 -0.16 27.61 26.77
CA VAL A 549 0.36 28.33 25.60
C VAL A 549 0.71 27.37 24.46
N ALA A 550 1.40 26.25 24.71
CA ALA A 550 1.65 25.23 23.69
C ALA A 550 0.33 24.62 23.18
N THR A 551 -0.57 24.27 24.09
CA THR A 551 -1.85 23.65 23.73
C THR A 551 -2.76 24.64 23.01
N GLY A 552 -2.89 25.87 23.53
CA GLY A 552 -3.69 26.92 22.92
C GLY A 552 -3.16 27.35 21.55
N SER A 553 -1.85 27.47 21.39
CA SER A 553 -1.25 27.81 20.09
C SER A 553 -1.45 26.69 19.05
N TRP A 554 -1.34 25.42 19.43
CA TRP A 554 -1.65 24.29 18.55
C TRP A 554 -3.11 24.31 18.07
N VAL A 555 -4.05 24.48 19.00
CA VAL A 555 -5.49 24.54 18.70
C VAL A 555 -5.81 25.74 17.79
N LEU A 556 -5.22 26.90 18.07
CA LEU A 556 -5.43 28.12 17.28
C LEU A 556 -4.88 27.98 15.86
N ILE A 557 -3.66 27.43 15.71
CA ILE A 557 -3.06 27.15 14.40
C ILE A 557 -3.96 26.21 13.61
N GLY A 558 -4.41 25.10 14.23
CA GLY A 558 -5.32 24.15 13.59
C GLY A 558 -6.64 24.78 13.15
N LEU A 559 -7.26 25.59 14.00
CA LEU A 559 -8.52 26.24 13.67
C LEU A 559 -8.34 27.21 12.51
N ALA A 560 -7.29 28.02 12.53
CA ALA A 560 -7.00 28.99 11.49
C ALA A 560 -6.73 28.32 10.13
N THR A 561 -5.90 27.27 10.09
CA THR A 561 -5.56 26.58 8.84
C THR A 561 -6.77 25.88 8.22
N TRP A 562 -7.61 25.24 9.03
CA TRP A 562 -8.84 24.59 8.54
C TRP A 562 -9.88 25.60 8.04
N ILE A 563 -10.05 26.75 8.72
CA ILE A 563 -10.95 27.82 8.24
C ILE A 563 -10.51 28.33 6.87
N VAL A 564 -9.20 28.54 6.67
CA VAL A 564 -8.68 28.95 5.36
C VAL A 564 -8.95 27.88 4.30
N ALA A 565 -8.74 26.60 4.60
CA ALA A 565 -9.04 25.51 3.68
C ALA A 565 -10.53 25.44 3.29
N TRP A 566 -11.43 25.66 4.26
CA TRP A 566 -12.88 25.71 4.00
C TRP A 566 -13.27 26.88 3.11
N ILE A 567 -12.74 28.09 3.37
CA ILE A 567 -12.98 29.28 2.52
C ILE A 567 -12.58 28.99 1.06
N ILE A 568 -11.45 28.33 0.85
CA ILE A 568 -10.97 27.96 -0.51
C ILE A 568 -11.92 26.94 -1.17
N ALA A 569 -12.36 25.93 -0.42
CA ALA A 569 -13.28 24.90 -0.93
C ALA A 569 -14.63 25.49 -1.37
N GLU A 570 -15.16 26.48 -0.65
CA GLU A 570 -16.43 27.17 -0.99
C GLU A 570 -16.27 28.22 -2.10
N ALA A 571 -15.07 28.77 -2.25
CA ALA A 571 -14.77 29.73 -3.32
C ALA A 571 -14.76 29.05 -4.70
N ILE A 572 -14.25 27.82 -4.79
CA ILE A 572 -14.12 27.04 -6.04
C ILE A 572 -14.82 25.68 -5.86
N PRO A 573 -16.15 25.61 -6.04
CA PRO A 573 -16.94 24.42 -5.71
C PRO A 573 -16.92 23.33 -6.81
N VAL A 574 -15.88 23.29 -7.66
CA VAL A 574 -15.75 22.32 -8.76
C VAL A 574 -14.49 21.49 -8.58
N PHE A 575 -14.64 20.16 -8.47
CA PHE A 575 -13.56 19.24 -8.08
C PHE A 575 -12.37 19.29 -9.05
N ASN A 576 -12.60 19.14 -10.36
CA ASN A 576 -11.54 19.19 -11.37
C ASN A 576 -10.90 20.58 -11.45
N ASN A 577 -11.69 21.65 -11.29
CA ASN A 577 -11.15 23.01 -11.27
C ASN A 577 -10.34 23.23 -10.01
N LEU A 578 -10.70 22.68 -8.85
CA LEU A 578 -9.89 22.80 -7.65
C LEU A 578 -8.58 21.99 -7.77
N LEU A 579 -8.62 20.79 -8.35
CA LEU A 579 -7.43 20.00 -8.68
C LEU A 579 -6.53 20.71 -9.69
N SER A 580 -7.12 21.36 -10.69
CA SER A 580 -6.39 22.19 -11.64
C SER A 580 -6.06 23.58 -11.06
N LEU A 581 -6.66 24.05 -9.98
CA LEU A 581 -6.38 25.37 -9.38
C LEU A 581 -5.37 25.27 -8.24
N VAL A 582 -5.21 24.08 -7.64
CA VAL A 582 -3.90 23.61 -7.15
C VAL A 582 -2.84 23.73 -8.26
N VAL A 583 -3.25 23.95 -9.52
CA VAL A 583 -2.41 24.24 -10.67
C VAL A 583 -2.59 25.67 -11.25
N GLY A 584 -3.25 26.65 -10.61
CA GLY A 584 -3.14 28.06 -11.03
C GLY A 584 -4.19 29.06 -10.52
N VAL A 585 -3.76 30.18 -9.93
CA VAL A 585 -4.50 31.43 -9.60
C VAL A 585 -3.44 32.44 -9.10
N LEU A 586 -3.32 33.74 -9.42
CA LEU A 586 -4.14 34.79 -10.04
C LEU A 586 -3.25 35.75 -10.86
N ALA A 587 -3.77 36.26 -11.99
CA ALA A 587 -3.21 37.39 -12.71
C ALA A 587 -3.91 38.70 -12.31
N GLY A 588 -3.12 39.74 -11.97
CA GLY A 588 -3.65 41.11 -11.84
C GLY A 588 -2.75 42.09 -11.09
N SER A 589 -2.01 42.92 -11.84
CA SER A 589 -1.49 44.29 -11.52
C SER A 589 -0.18 44.51 -10.74
N PHE A 590 0.91 44.64 -11.53
CA PHE A 590 2.06 45.58 -11.48
C PHE A 590 2.82 45.91 -10.17
N GLY A 591 4.13 45.67 -10.17
CA GLY A 591 5.13 46.41 -9.37
C GLY A 591 6.05 45.58 -8.49
N VAL A 592 5.49 44.76 -7.60
CA VAL A 592 6.24 43.91 -6.62
C VAL A 592 5.78 42.44 -6.68
N LYS A 593 5.03 42.10 -7.74
CA LYS A 593 4.22 40.88 -7.89
C LYS A 593 4.93 39.69 -8.54
N LEU A 594 6.19 39.82 -8.97
CA LEU A 594 6.92 38.74 -9.66
C LEU A 594 7.24 37.54 -8.73
N MET A 595 7.28 37.76 -7.42
CA MET A 595 7.64 36.71 -6.44
C MET A 595 6.42 36.06 -5.75
N MET A 596 5.23 36.66 -5.88
CA MET A 596 3.96 36.13 -5.37
C MET A 596 3.06 35.52 -6.46
N MET A 597 3.35 35.75 -7.76
CA MET A 597 2.60 35.21 -8.91
C MET A 597 2.93 33.74 -9.27
N MET A 598 3.60 32.97 -8.40
CA MET A 598 4.17 31.65 -8.74
C MET A 598 3.61 30.47 -7.93
N GLN A 599 2.33 30.48 -7.53
CA GLN A 599 2.00 29.76 -6.29
C GLN A 599 0.96 28.64 -6.30
N ALA A 600 0.35 28.23 -7.41
CA ALA A 600 -0.46 27.00 -7.36
C ALA A 600 0.05 25.93 -8.33
N SER A 601 0.09 26.21 -9.64
CA SER A 601 0.75 25.40 -10.71
C SER A 601 2.16 24.93 -10.42
N LEU A 602 2.85 25.66 -9.57
CA LEU A 602 4.25 25.46 -9.27
C LEU A 602 4.48 24.32 -8.29
N PHE A 603 3.53 23.92 -7.43
CA PHE A 603 3.92 23.12 -6.27
C PHE A 603 3.83 21.62 -6.47
N ALA A 604 2.77 21.05 -7.04
CA ALA A 604 2.70 19.59 -7.19
C ALA A 604 3.83 19.05 -8.08
N SER A 605 4.08 19.66 -9.25
CA SER A 605 5.16 19.23 -10.16
C SER A 605 6.56 19.50 -9.59
N TRP A 606 6.77 20.60 -8.87
CA TRP A 606 8.08 20.89 -8.27
C TRP A 606 8.33 20.11 -6.99
N PHE A 607 7.38 19.98 -6.06
CA PHE A 607 7.57 19.16 -4.85
C PHE A 607 7.74 17.68 -5.19
N THR A 608 6.99 17.17 -6.17
CA THR A 608 7.15 15.79 -6.60
C THR A 608 8.44 15.61 -7.39
N TYR A 609 8.68 16.42 -8.43
CA TYR A 609 9.76 16.18 -9.38
C TYR A 609 10.90 17.21 -9.32
N GLY A 610 10.59 18.50 -9.43
CA GLY A 610 11.59 19.56 -9.60
C GLY A 610 12.58 19.69 -8.43
N PHE A 611 12.09 19.90 -7.21
CA PHE A 611 12.92 20.03 -6.01
C PHE A 611 13.70 18.74 -5.71
N SER A 612 13.10 17.58 -5.95
CA SER A 612 13.80 16.29 -5.85
C SER A 612 15.03 16.24 -6.76
N ALA A 613 14.89 16.66 -8.02
CA ALA A 613 16.02 16.75 -8.94
C ALA A 613 17.06 17.79 -8.50
N LEU A 614 16.62 18.93 -7.94
CA LEU A 614 17.53 19.93 -7.35
C LEU A 614 18.31 19.37 -6.15
N PHE A 615 17.66 18.60 -5.27
CA PHE A 615 18.32 17.93 -4.14
C PHE A 615 19.43 17.00 -4.64
N TRP A 616 19.18 16.20 -5.67
CA TRP A 616 20.19 15.31 -6.24
C TRP A 616 21.41 16.06 -6.81
N LEU A 617 21.15 17.12 -7.58
CA LEU A 617 22.18 17.96 -8.18
C LEU A 617 23.01 18.68 -7.12
N TYR A 618 22.36 19.15 -6.06
CA TYR A 618 23.05 19.78 -4.93
C TYR A 618 23.95 18.78 -4.19
N LEU A 619 23.45 17.57 -3.89
CA LEU A 619 24.23 16.51 -3.21
C LEU A 619 25.47 16.07 -4.00
N ASN A 620 25.42 16.13 -5.33
CA ASN A 620 26.51 15.71 -6.22
C ASN A 620 27.29 16.88 -6.84
N LYS A 621 27.16 18.09 -6.29
CA LYS A 621 27.86 19.29 -6.80
C LYS A 621 29.36 19.05 -6.87
N GLY A 622 29.94 19.27 -8.05
CA GLY A 622 31.37 19.04 -8.32
C GLY A 622 31.75 17.60 -8.68
N ARG A 623 30.80 16.66 -8.76
CA ARG A 623 31.03 15.25 -9.13
C ARG A 623 30.08 14.74 -10.22
N PHE A 624 29.51 15.63 -11.02
CA PHE A 624 28.49 15.32 -12.03
C PHE A 624 28.98 14.32 -13.09
N PHE A 625 30.21 14.53 -13.59
CA PHE A 625 30.80 13.74 -14.68
C PHE A 625 31.91 12.80 -14.24
N SER A 626 31.98 12.48 -12.94
CA SER A 626 33.10 11.68 -12.39
C SER A 626 33.03 10.19 -12.79
N THR A 627 31.84 9.65 -13.05
CA THR A 627 31.64 8.26 -13.47
C THR A 627 30.51 8.19 -14.49
N PRO A 628 30.50 7.22 -15.42
CA PRO A 628 29.45 7.10 -16.43
C PRO A 628 28.05 6.96 -15.79
N MET A 629 27.94 6.28 -14.65
CA MET A 629 26.69 6.17 -13.88
C MET A 629 26.23 7.54 -13.34
N LYS A 630 27.15 8.36 -12.80
CA LYS A 630 26.80 9.71 -12.34
C LYS A 630 26.46 10.67 -13.47
N THR A 631 27.12 10.52 -14.62
CA THR A 631 26.76 11.27 -15.83
C THR A 631 25.34 10.94 -16.26
N ALA A 632 24.99 9.65 -16.32
CA ALA A 632 23.63 9.20 -16.65
C ALA A 632 22.59 9.73 -15.65
N LEU A 633 22.86 9.64 -14.35
CA LEU A 633 21.96 10.19 -13.32
C LEU A 633 21.86 11.73 -13.38
N THR A 634 22.92 12.42 -13.75
CA THR A 634 22.89 13.89 -13.95
C THR A 634 21.96 14.24 -15.11
N ILE A 635 22.10 13.54 -16.25
CA ILE A 635 21.22 13.71 -17.42
C ILE A 635 19.77 13.43 -17.04
N LEU A 636 19.52 12.35 -16.28
CA LEU A 636 18.19 12.00 -15.81
C LEU A 636 17.57 13.12 -14.94
N ASN A 637 18.30 13.66 -13.97
CA ASN A 637 17.78 14.74 -13.11
C ASN A 637 17.56 16.05 -13.87
N VAL A 638 18.42 16.38 -14.82
CA VAL A 638 18.21 17.53 -15.71
C VAL A 638 16.96 17.34 -16.59
N PHE A 639 16.73 16.11 -17.08
CA PHE A 639 15.53 15.77 -17.83
C PHE A 639 14.26 15.87 -16.97
N ILE A 640 14.28 15.33 -15.75
CA ILE A 640 13.18 15.45 -14.77
C ILE A 640 12.88 16.93 -14.47
N MET A 641 13.91 17.77 -14.36
CA MET A 641 13.75 19.21 -14.21
C MET A 641 13.01 19.83 -15.40
N GLY A 642 13.40 19.46 -16.63
CA GLY A 642 12.74 19.92 -17.85
C GLY A 642 11.27 19.53 -17.90
N ILE A 643 10.94 18.30 -17.49
CA ILE A 643 9.55 17.83 -17.36
C ILE A 643 8.80 18.66 -16.32
N ALA A 644 9.37 18.89 -15.13
CA ALA A 644 8.75 19.70 -14.09
C ALA A 644 8.45 21.12 -14.57
N CYS A 645 9.40 21.76 -15.26
CA CYS A 645 9.20 23.08 -15.87
C CYS A 645 8.08 23.07 -16.93
N CYS A 646 8.03 22.03 -17.78
CA CYS A 646 7.02 21.88 -18.82
C CYS A 646 5.61 21.71 -18.23
N ILE A 647 5.45 20.78 -17.28
CA ILE A 647 4.19 20.54 -16.57
C ILE A 647 3.76 21.79 -15.82
N CYS A 648 4.70 22.52 -15.21
CA CYS A 648 4.40 23.76 -14.52
C CYS A 648 3.85 24.85 -15.47
N GLY A 649 4.52 25.09 -16.60
CA GLY A 649 4.12 26.11 -17.56
C GLY A 649 2.78 25.80 -18.23
N LEU A 650 2.59 24.55 -18.67
CA LEU A 650 1.36 24.12 -19.33
C LEU A 650 0.21 23.92 -18.34
N GLY A 651 0.52 23.49 -17.12
CA GLY A 651 -0.44 23.45 -16.02
C GLY A 651 -1.04 24.84 -15.77
N LEU A 652 -0.20 25.87 -15.61
CA LEU A 652 -0.68 27.25 -15.41
C LEU A 652 -1.63 27.71 -16.52
N TYR A 653 -1.32 27.37 -17.78
CA TYR A 653 -2.18 27.67 -18.92
C TYR A 653 -3.53 26.95 -18.83
N VAL A 654 -3.53 25.64 -18.57
CA VAL A 654 -4.74 24.82 -18.45
C VAL A 654 -5.62 25.37 -17.33
N SER A 655 -5.06 25.62 -16.16
CA SER A 655 -5.82 26.13 -15.01
C SER A 655 -6.45 27.49 -15.28
N GLY A 656 -5.67 28.42 -15.84
CA GLY A 656 -6.17 29.74 -16.22
C GLY A 656 -7.30 29.65 -17.24
N LYS A 657 -7.21 28.71 -18.19
CA LYS A 657 -8.27 28.46 -19.17
C LYS A 657 -9.51 27.81 -18.53
N ALA A 658 -9.34 26.84 -17.65
CA ALA A 658 -10.44 26.19 -16.92
C ALA A 658 -11.28 27.21 -16.14
N LEU A 659 -10.62 28.14 -15.45
CA LEU A 659 -11.25 29.25 -14.72
C LEU A 659 -11.96 30.26 -15.63
N HIS A 660 -11.40 30.52 -16.81
CA HIS A 660 -11.97 31.45 -17.77
C HIS A 660 -13.21 30.86 -18.45
N ASP A 661 -13.14 29.59 -18.84
CA ASP A 661 -14.18 28.91 -19.61
C ASP A 661 -15.35 28.45 -18.72
N ASP A 662 -15.11 28.23 -17.43
CA ASP A 662 -16.13 27.88 -16.43
C ASP A 662 -16.11 28.84 -15.23
N PRO A 663 -16.49 30.12 -15.41
CA PRO A 663 -16.53 31.09 -14.32
C PRO A 663 -17.65 30.69 -13.37
N SER A 664 -17.28 30.03 -12.26
CA SER A 664 -18.25 29.54 -11.29
C SER A 664 -19.11 30.69 -10.75
N SER A 665 -20.35 30.80 -11.22
CA SER A 665 -21.35 31.73 -10.67
C SER A 665 -21.86 31.31 -9.27
N ALA A 666 -21.30 30.22 -8.73
CA ALA A 666 -21.76 29.49 -7.57
C ALA A 666 -20.80 29.58 -6.34
N SER A 667 -19.82 30.48 -6.35
CA SER A 667 -18.95 30.70 -5.18
C SER A 667 -19.77 31.10 -3.95
N PHE A 668 -19.52 30.45 -2.81
CA PHE A 668 -20.32 30.61 -1.59
C PHE A 668 -21.83 30.48 -1.82
N SER A 669 -22.24 29.50 -2.63
CA SER A 669 -23.65 29.23 -2.91
C SER A 669 -24.09 27.89 -2.33
N CYS A 670 -25.41 27.74 -2.17
CA CYS A 670 -26.03 26.45 -1.83
C CYS A 670 -26.23 25.54 -3.06
N ALA A 671 -25.57 25.83 -4.18
CA ALA A 671 -25.73 25.05 -5.40
C ALA A 671 -25.27 23.60 -5.20
N ASN A 672 -25.93 22.70 -5.93
CA ASN A 672 -25.52 21.33 -6.06
C ASN A 672 -24.13 21.25 -6.73
N ASN A 673 -23.18 20.61 -6.06
CA ASN A 673 -21.82 20.37 -6.59
C ASN A 673 -21.49 18.88 -6.82
N ALA A 674 -22.49 17.99 -6.76
CA ALA A 674 -22.36 16.54 -6.82
C ALA A 674 -22.51 15.91 -8.20
#